data_AF-A0A1I5J0N5-F1
#
_entry.id   AF-A0A1I5J0N5-F1
#
_cell.length_a   1.000
_cell.length_b   1.000
_cell.length_c   1.000
_cell.angle_alpha   90.00
_cell.angle_beta   90.00
_cell.angle_gamma   90.00
#
_symmetry.space_group_name_H-M   'P 1'
#
loop_
_entity.id
_entity.type
_entity.pdbx_description
1 polymer ?
#
loop_
_entity_poly.entity_id
_entity_poly.type
_entity_poly.pdbx_seq_one_letter_code
_entity_poly.pdbx_strand_id
1 'polypeptide(L)'
;MNTWKPNLEETKKRYINWWNHKGIILNMWEHFQEGVKPHADIPMPPTPRDLNQKWFDPEWRADYLDWYVAHSSLMADMLPVANTQLGPGSLAAILGGVFEGGEDTIWIHPNPNYSDDIVFNPNHPNYLLHKDLLKACKRKAQGHYYVGMPDLMEGLDVLAAIKGTDQVLLDTVMQPEMLEHQMQQINDIYFQVFDELYDIIREGDEMAFCYFSSWAPGKMSKLQSDISTMISVDDYRRFVQPFIREQCQKIDYTLYHLDGVGAMHHLDALLEIKELNAIQWTPGVGEPQGGSPKWYDLYKKILAHGKSIMACWVTLDELRPLLDNIGGDGVHLEMDFHNEQEVEQAIRIIEEYQSHDEVDDEVREIIRLIESPDESVKHPRSEFPTDRVLVLDGAMGTMIQQYQLREEDFRGARFANHTYDLKGCNDILSLTCPFVIRDIHRKYLEAGADIIETNTFNAQRISMGDFGMQDYCREINLAAVKIARETADQYSTPEKPRYVVGSIGPTSRTTSVATSGIPLPKEQLGEAYEEQIKALRDGGVDGLLIETIFDVENARIAIEAAKRIAPDLPLMLSFSVTTPDGHNMMGQSILEFLEGLDVKPYSIGINCLSDVQQMTPLVCQLAQFGTKVSLYPNAGMPDAKGQYNKTPQALLADIWQLLENHCLNIIGGCCGTTDAHIRLMAQAVEPVKGLYLSPLTPGNDPGLSGISSSPSIPNSSNFPSSPSEVVLSSEERLFQAILNGKSEDAATATREAMAQNIAPQDLINGQMIRAMSEVGRRFQDGKAFVPQLLMAGRAMKAALEILKPMMAGTANTTLGKVVIGTVKGDLHDIGKNLVASMLEGCGFEVVNIGIDVSADTFIQAVKDNQPDILCMSALLTTTMGYMKEVIDALEAAGIREQVKVMVGGAPVTQGFADEIGADGYSDNANSAVTVAKQLLGKL
;
A
#
# COMPACT_ATOMS: atom_id res chain seq x y z
N MET A 1 30.54 -1.90 -1.54
CA MET A 1 31.11 -1.09 -0.42
C MET A 1 31.92 -1.98 0.50
N ASN A 2 32.77 -1.41 1.37
CA ASN A 2 33.49 -2.15 2.42
C ASN A 2 33.09 -1.60 3.79
N THR A 3 31.88 -1.98 4.23
CA THR A 3 31.25 -1.41 5.41
C THR A 3 31.80 -1.95 6.73
N TRP A 4 31.54 -1.24 7.83
CA TRP A 4 31.82 -1.75 9.17
C TRP A 4 30.88 -2.89 9.61
N LYS A 5 29.75 -3.09 8.92
CA LYS A 5 28.83 -4.20 9.18
C LYS A 5 29.37 -5.52 8.61
N PRO A 6 29.59 -6.56 9.43
CA PRO A 6 30.19 -7.82 8.99
C PRO A 6 29.23 -8.72 8.19
N ASN A 7 27.92 -8.64 8.45
CA ASN A 7 26.88 -9.44 7.80
C ASN A 7 26.05 -8.64 6.78
N LEU A 8 26.64 -7.60 6.16
CA LEU A 8 25.90 -6.68 5.28
C LEU A 8 25.10 -7.40 4.18
N GLU A 9 25.71 -8.36 3.48
CA GLU A 9 25.07 -9.05 2.37
C GLU A 9 23.88 -9.91 2.82
N GLU A 10 23.94 -10.49 4.02
CA GLU A 10 22.81 -11.22 4.63
C GLU A 10 21.67 -10.26 4.99
N THR A 11 21.99 -9.12 5.62
CA THR A 11 21.00 -8.08 5.91
C THR A 11 20.35 -7.54 4.63
N LYS A 12 21.12 -7.29 3.57
CA LYS A 12 20.56 -6.86 2.27
C LYS A 12 19.58 -7.89 1.71
N LYS A 13 19.91 -9.18 1.76
CA LYS A 13 19.00 -10.26 1.34
C LYS A 13 17.72 -10.25 2.16
N ARG A 14 17.80 -10.09 3.49
CA ARG A 14 16.60 -9.98 4.33
C ARG A 14 15.77 -8.76 3.95
N TYR A 15 16.38 -7.61 3.67
CA TYR A 15 15.63 -6.42 3.24
C TYR A 15 14.93 -6.67 1.91
N ILE A 16 15.59 -7.32 0.95
CA ILE A 16 14.95 -7.73 -0.32
C ILE A 16 13.77 -8.66 -0.05
N ASN A 17 13.92 -9.65 0.84
CA ASN A 17 12.82 -10.54 1.21
C ASN A 17 11.66 -9.75 1.83
N TRP A 18 11.94 -8.84 2.74
CA TRP A 18 10.92 -8.02 3.40
C TRP A 18 10.20 -7.11 2.43
N TRP A 19 10.90 -6.46 1.48
CA TRP A 19 10.27 -5.70 0.39
C TRP A 19 9.39 -6.57 -0.51
N ASN A 20 9.65 -7.88 -0.56
CA ASN A 20 8.84 -8.89 -1.25
C ASN A 20 7.86 -9.63 -0.32
N HIS A 21 7.52 -9.05 0.83
CA HIS A 21 6.54 -9.55 1.79
C HIS A 21 6.90 -10.90 2.43
N LYS A 22 8.20 -11.17 2.58
CA LYS A 22 8.74 -12.40 3.18
C LYS A 22 9.81 -12.13 4.22
N GLY A 23 9.98 -13.07 5.13
CA GLY A 23 11.00 -13.04 6.16
C GLY A 23 10.88 -11.89 7.16
N ILE A 24 11.82 -11.90 8.10
CA ILE A 24 11.86 -10.99 9.25
C ILE A 24 13.09 -10.09 9.14
N ILE A 25 12.91 -8.80 9.37
CA ILE A 25 14.00 -7.85 9.68
C ILE A 25 14.01 -7.59 11.17
N LEU A 26 15.18 -7.72 11.79
CA LEU A 26 15.40 -7.35 13.17
C LEU A 26 16.31 -6.13 13.26
N ASN A 27 15.70 -4.97 13.46
CA ASN A 27 16.35 -3.67 13.52
C ASN A 27 16.07 -2.99 14.88
N MET A 28 16.53 -1.76 15.03
CA MET A 28 16.22 -0.93 16.18
C MET A 28 16.06 0.53 15.79
N TRP A 29 15.25 1.24 16.58
CA TRP A 29 14.86 2.61 16.31
C TRP A 29 16.07 3.58 16.31
N GLU A 30 16.88 3.55 17.36
CA GLU A 30 18.06 4.40 17.51
C GLU A 30 19.26 3.59 17.97
N HIS A 31 20.37 3.64 17.24
CA HIS A 31 21.55 2.87 17.62
C HIS A 31 22.10 3.32 18.98
N PHE A 32 22.42 2.35 19.84
CA PHE A 32 23.15 2.61 21.09
C PHE A 32 24.67 2.46 20.87
N GLN A 33 25.45 3.20 21.67
CA GLN A 33 26.92 3.15 21.69
C GLN A 33 27.47 2.54 22.99
N GLU A 34 26.66 2.45 24.04
CA GLU A 34 27.11 1.93 25.33
C GLU A 34 27.48 0.45 25.23
N GLY A 35 28.68 0.10 25.69
CA GLY A 35 29.19 -1.28 25.64
C GLY A 35 29.66 -1.76 24.27
N VAL A 36 29.53 -0.95 23.20
CA VAL A 36 29.93 -1.30 21.84
C VAL A 36 31.43 -1.09 21.66
N LYS A 37 32.10 -2.07 21.03
CA LYS A 37 33.50 -1.91 20.60
C LYS A 37 33.54 -1.10 19.29
N PRO A 38 34.26 0.04 19.23
CA PRO A 38 34.30 0.87 18.02
C PRO A 38 34.87 0.12 16.81
N HIS A 39 34.28 0.39 15.64
CA HIS A 39 34.68 -0.20 14.35
C HIS A 39 35.88 0.53 13.72
N ALA A 40 36.11 1.78 14.12
CA ALA A 40 37.23 2.62 13.71
C ALA A 40 37.62 3.59 14.84
N ASP A 41 38.88 4.02 14.85
CA ASP A 41 39.42 5.00 15.81
C ASP A 41 39.08 6.43 15.35
N ILE A 42 37.80 6.76 15.36
CA ILE A 42 37.28 8.09 15.01
C ILE A 42 37.12 8.88 16.31
N PRO A 43 37.73 10.06 16.47
CA PRO A 43 37.56 10.87 17.67
C PRO A 43 36.20 11.58 17.69
N MET A 44 35.59 11.69 18.86
CA MET A 44 34.39 12.51 19.05
C MET A 44 34.73 13.98 18.76
N PRO A 45 33.91 14.71 17.97
CA PRO A 45 34.15 16.13 17.73
C PRO A 45 33.98 16.95 19.02
N PRO A 46 34.58 18.15 19.09
CA PRO A 46 34.37 19.05 20.23
C PRO A 46 32.88 19.37 20.44
N THR A 47 32.48 19.58 21.71
CA THR A 47 31.13 20.05 22.06
C THR A 47 30.75 21.26 21.19
N PRO A 48 29.55 21.27 20.59
CA PRO A 48 29.14 22.37 19.72
C PRO A 48 29.03 23.67 20.53
N ARG A 49 29.34 24.80 19.89
CA ARG A 49 29.30 26.12 20.56
C ARG A 49 27.89 26.53 20.94
N ASP A 50 26.92 26.16 20.10
CA ASP A 50 25.49 26.44 20.24
C ASP A 50 24.69 25.43 19.40
N LEU A 51 23.35 25.51 19.47
CA LEU A 51 22.44 24.65 18.71
C LEU A 51 22.55 24.86 17.20
N ASN A 52 22.91 26.08 16.76
CA ASN A 52 23.07 26.34 15.33
C ASN A 52 24.27 25.58 14.76
N GLN A 53 25.39 25.51 15.48
CA GLN A 53 26.50 24.66 15.06
C GLN A 53 26.14 23.18 15.13
N LYS A 54 25.41 22.74 16.18
CA LYS A 54 25.00 21.33 16.32
C LYS A 54 24.20 20.83 15.12
N TRP A 55 23.30 21.67 14.58
CA TRP A 55 22.32 21.29 13.57
C TRP A 55 22.66 21.77 12.15
N PHE A 56 23.24 22.96 12.01
CA PHE A 56 23.34 23.66 10.73
C PHE A 56 24.79 23.93 10.27
N ASP A 57 25.81 23.34 10.93
CA ASP A 57 27.20 23.31 10.46
C ASP A 57 27.49 21.94 9.81
N PRO A 58 27.54 21.85 8.46
CA PRO A 58 27.72 20.59 7.74
C PRO A 58 28.96 19.79 8.14
N GLU A 59 30.08 20.47 8.41
CA GLU A 59 31.34 19.79 8.72
C GLU A 59 31.31 19.23 10.15
N TRP A 60 30.86 20.03 11.12
CA TRP A 60 30.72 19.55 12.49
C TRP A 60 29.72 18.39 12.59
N ARG A 61 28.59 18.50 11.90
CA ARG A 61 27.56 17.44 11.88
C ARG A 61 28.08 16.17 11.21
N ALA A 62 28.81 16.29 10.11
CA ALA A 62 29.42 15.15 9.45
C ALA A 62 30.49 14.46 10.33
N ASP A 63 31.31 15.23 11.06
CA ASP A 63 32.27 14.68 12.03
C ASP A 63 31.56 13.92 13.17
N TYR A 64 30.44 14.47 13.67
CA TYR A 64 29.65 13.81 14.70
C TYR A 64 29.02 12.50 14.19
N LEU A 65 28.46 12.50 12.98
CA LEU A 65 27.84 11.31 12.40
C LEU A 65 28.87 10.22 12.06
N ASP A 66 30.07 10.60 11.61
CA ASP A 66 31.18 9.66 11.38
C ASP A 66 31.59 8.99 12.70
N TRP A 67 31.74 9.77 13.77
CA TRP A 67 31.96 9.23 15.11
C TRP A 67 30.82 8.32 15.57
N TYR A 68 29.57 8.78 15.43
CA TYR A 68 28.38 8.06 15.90
C TYR A 68 28.29 6.68 15.25
N VAL A 69 28.34 6.59 13.92
CA VAL A 69 28.24 5.31 13.21
C VAL A 69 29.43 4.40 13.53
N ALA A 70 30.63 4.93 13.76
CA ALA A 70 31.81 4.15 14.13
C ALA A 70 31.69 3.50 15.52
N HIS A 71 30.83 4.03 16.39
CA HIS A 71 30.64 3.58 17.78
C HIS A 71 29.29 2.90 18.02
N SER A 72 28.41 2.85 17.01
CA SER A 72 27.10 2.22 17.09
C SER A 72 27.15 0.70 16.96
N SER A 73 26.24 -0.01 17.65
CA SER A 73 26.05 -1.44 17.40
C SER A 73 25.50 -1.65 15.99
N LEU A 74 26.05 -2.65 15.29
CA LEU A 74 25.67 -3.04 13.93
C LEU A 74 25.26 -4.52 13.87
N MET A 75 24.84 -5.09 15.01
CA MET A 75 24.35 -6.47 15.12
C MET A 75 23.02 -6.66 14.37
N ALA A 76 22.54 -7.90 14.27
CA ALA A 76 21.30 -8.25 13.57
C ALA A 76 21.22 -7.58 12.18
N ASP A 77 20.14 -6.86 11.88
CA ASP A 77 19.92 -6.17 10.60
C ASP A 77 20.12 -4.65 10.69
N MET A 78 20.70 -4.16 11.78
CA MET A 78 21.05 -2.75 11.98
C MET A 78 22.12 -2.31 10.98
N LEU A 79 21.78 -1.37 10.11
CA LEU A 79 22.65 -0.89 9.05
C LEU A 79 23.51 0.29 9.52
N PRO A 80 24.77 0.40 9.03
CA PRO A 80 25.59 1.56 9.33
C PRO A 80 25.11 2.73 8.46
N VAL A 81 24.25 3.58 9.02
CA VAL A 81 23.66 4.74 8.32
C VAL A 81 23.96 6.02 9.09
N ALA A 82 24.54 7.01 8.42
CA ALA A 82 24.63 8.36 8.94
C ALA A 82 23.26 9.03 8.83
N ASN A 83 22.61 9.28 9.96
CA ASN A 83 21.33 9.97 10.03
C ASN A 83 21.53 11.49 9.77
N THR A 84 21.30 11.90 8.53
CA THR A 84 21.47 13.29 8.06
C THR A 84 20.21 14.14 8.23
N GLN A 85 19.22 13.67 9.00
CA GLN A 85 17.94 14.36 9.17
C GLN A 85 18.12 15.77 9.75
N LEU A 86 17.43 16.74 9.15
CA LEU A 86 17.34 18.13 9.62
C LEU A 86 15.91 18.49 10.07
N GLY A 87 15.30 17.60 10.84
CA GLY A 87 13.91 17.70 11.31
C GLY A 87 12.88 17.18 10.29
N PRO A 88 11.71 16.66 10.74
CA PRO A 88 10.64 16.29 9.83
C PRO A 88 10.14 17.55 9.09
N GLY A 89 9.99 17.47 7.77
CA GLY A 89 9.47 18.58 6.96
C GLY A 89 10.53 19.34 6.18
N SER A 90 11.67 18.72 5.91
CA SER A 90 12.80 19.35 5.21
C SER A 90 12.40 20.07 3.92
N LEU A 91 11.41 19.55 3.18
CA LEU A 91 10.90 20.20 1.97
C LEU A 91 10.19 21.54 2.28
N ALA A 92 9.43 21.62 3.37
CA ALA A 92 8.81 22.88 3.81
C ALA A 92 9.87 23.95 4.11
N ALA A 93 10.96 23.58 4.78
CA ALA A 93 12.08 24.48 5.01
C ALA A 93 12.81 24.87 3.72
N ILE A 94 12.92 23.97 2.74
CA ILE A 94 13.45 24.26 1.39
C ILE A 94 12.57 25.26 0.65
N LEU A 95 11.25 25.21 0.87
CA LEU A 95 10.24 26.08 0.27
C LEU A 95 10.00 27.40 1.04
N GLY A 96 10.81 27.68 2.07
CA GLY A 96 10.80 28.96 2.78
C GLY A 96 10.26 28.93 4.21
N GLY A 97 9.95 27.74 4.75
CA GLY A 97 9.75 27.55 6.19
C GLY A 97 11.01 27.90 6.99
N VAL A 98 10.84 28.35 8.23
CA VAL A 98 11.94 28.83 9.08
C VAL A 98 12.45 27.70 9.97
N PHE A 99 13.74 27.37 9.86
CA PHE A 99 14.40 26.40 10.75
C PHE A 99 14.72 27.01 12.12
N GLU A 100 14.45 26.25 13.17
CA GLU A 100 14.88 26.54 14.53
C GLU A 100 15.44 25.27 15.19
N GLY A 101 16.70 25.30 15.61
CA GLY A 101 17.31 24.17 16.32
C GLY A 101 16.86 24.13 17.78
N GLY A 102 16.21 23.04 18.19
CA GLY A 102 15.93 22.70 19.59
C GLY A 102 17.04 21.86 20.22
N GLU A 103 16.90 21.52 21.51
CA GLU A 103 17.88 20.69 22.21
C GLU A 103 18.01 19.30 21.56
N ASP A 104 16.87 18.66 21.24
CA ASP A 104 16.83 17.30 20.71
C ASP A 104 16.29 17.16 19.28
N THR A 105 15.77 18.25 18.68
CA THR A 105 15.19 18.23 17.33
C THR A 105 15.33 19.56 16.60
N ILE A 106 14.86 19.65 15.36
CA ILE A 106 14.73 20.90 14.59
C ILE A 106 13.23 21.16 14.36
N TRP A 107 12.82 22.39 14.61
CA TRP A 107 11.46 22.89 14.38
C TRP A 107 11.40 23.66 13.06
N ILE A 108 10.26 23.53 12.37
CA ILE A 108 9.98 24.25 11.12
C ILE A 108 8.72 25.08 11.32
N HIS A 109 8.86 26.39 11.17
CA HIS A 109 7.76 27.33 11.33
C HIS A 109 7.23 27.84 9.98
N PRO A 110 5.96 28.29 9.93
CA PRO A 110 5.36 28.87 8.73
C PRO A 110 6.20 29.97 8.09
N ASN A 111 6.13 30.04 6.75
CA ASN A 111 6.81 31.07 6.00
C ASN A 111 6.10 32.42 6.22
N PRO A 112 6.75 33.42 6.84
CA PRO A 112 6.12 34.71 7.09
C PRO A 112 5.78 35.49 5.81
N ASN A 113 6.34 35.09 4.66
CA ASN A 113 6.14 35.68 3.34
C ASN A 113 5.51 34.69 2.35
N TYR A 114 4.66 33.77 2.84
CA TYR A 114 3.99 32.78 2.01
C TYR A 114 3.20 33.40 0.84
N SER A 115 3.20 32.70 -0.31
CA SER A 115 2.48 33.01 -1.54
C SER A 115 1.75 31.76 -2.02
N ASP A 116 0.58 31.92 -2.64
CA ASP A 116 -0.18 30.78 -3.15
C ASP A 116 0.49 30.05 -4.33
N ASP A 117 1.38 30.72 -5.07
CA ASP A 117 2.22 30.08 -6.08
C ASP A 117 3.49 29.52 -5.42
N ILE A 118 3.63 28.19 -5.43
CA ILE A 118 4.75 27.47 -4.80
C ILE A 118 5.87 27.32 -5.82
N VAL A 119 6.95 28.09 -5.63
CA VAL A 119 8.09 28.13 -6.55
C VAL A 119 9.36 27.62 -5.88
N PHE A 120 9.98 26.61 -6.49
CA PHE A 120 11.27 26.10 -6.03
C PHE A 120 12.41 27.07 -6.33
N ASN A 121 13.22 27.38 -5.31
CA ASN A 121 14.44 28.16 -5.45
C ASN A 121 15.68 27.26 -5.27
N PRO A 122 16.41 26.92 -6.35
CA PRO A 122 17.60 26.06 -6.26
C PRO A 122 18.77 26.69 -5.49
N ASN A 123 18.71 28.00 -5.21
CA ASN A 123 19.71 28.71 -4.39
C ASN A 123 19.21 28.96 -2.95
N HIS A 124 18.11 28.34 -2.52
CA HIS A 124 17.60 28.53 -1.17
C HIS A 124 18.62 28.04 -0.13
N PRO A 125 18.94 28.83 0.93
CA PRO A 125 19.96 28.45 1.91
C PRO A 125 19.73 27.07 2.55
N ASN A 126 18.48 26.76 2.89
CA ASN A 126 18.13 25.46 3.50
C ASN A 126 18.33 24.29 2.52
N TYR A 127 18.14 24.50 1.22
CA TYR A 127 18.40 23.46 0.22
C TYR A 127 19.90 23.22 0.04
N LEU A 128 20.69 24.30 -0.01
CA LEU A 128 22.15 24.22 -0.05
C LEU A 128 22.71 23.54 1.20
N LEU A 129 22.16 23.84 2.38
CA LEU A 129 22.54 23.21 3.65
C LEU A 129 22.42 21.69 3.61
N HIS A 130 21.29 21.15 3.10
CA HIS A 130 21.13 19.70 2.92
C HIS A 130 22.22 19.14 2.00
N LYS A 131 22.44 19.76 0.83
CA LYS A 131 23.45 19.28 -0.13
C LYS A 131 24.85 19.31 0.46
N ASP A 132 25.18 20.34 1.21
CA ASP A 132 26.50 20.49 1.82
C ASP A 132 26.72 19.46 2.93
N LEU A 133 25.71 19.19 3.76
CA LEU A 133 25.73 18.12 4.77
C LEU A 133 25.90 16.74 4.12
N LEU A 134 25.06 16.39 3.14
CA LEU A 134 25.13 15.09 2.46
C LEU A 134 26.50 14.88 1.81
N LYS A 135 27.06 15.91 1.15
CA LYS A 135 28.40 15.85 0.56
C LYS A 135 29.49 15.72 1.62
N ALA A 136 29.36 16.39 2.78
CA ALA A 136 30.31 16.27 3.88
C ALA A 136 30.30 14.85 4.46
N CYS A 137 29.12 14.29 4.74
CA CYS A 137 28.95 12.90 5.17
C CYS A 137 29.50 11.91 4.13
N LYS A 138 29.24 12.12 2.84
CA LYS A 138 29.74 11.24 1.76
C LYS A 138 31.27 11.22 1.68
N ARG A 139 31.92 12.37 1.89
CA ARG A 139 33.40 12.44 1.97
C ARG A 139 33.97 11.66 3.15
N LYS A 140 33.28 11.67 4.29
CA LYS A 140 33.68 10.98 5.53
C LYS A 140 33.44 9.47 5.44
N ALA A 141 32.30 9.08 4.85
CA ALA A 141 31.88 7.70 4.73
C ALA A 141 32.93 6.79 4.10
N GLN A 142 33.58 7.22 3.01
CA GLN A 142 34.61 6.43 2.29
C GLN A 142 34.18 4.99 1.96
N GLY A 143 32.87 4.73 1.84
CA GLY A 143 32.30 3.40 1.60
C GLY A 143 32.19 2.50 2.85
N HIS A 144 32.39 3.03 4.06
CA HIS A 144 32.26 2.31 5.34
C HIS A 144 30.84 2.29 5.90
N TYR A 145 30.00 3.25 5.52
CA TYR A 145 28.60 3.37 5.93
C TYR A 145 27.80 4.12 4.86
N TYR A 146 26.47 4.01 4.91
CA TYR A 146 25.57 4.74 4.02
C TYR A 146 25.31 6.15 4.54
N VAL A 147 25.20 7.11 3.63
CA VAL A 147 24.63 8.42 3.95
C VAL A 147 23.12 8.30 3.76
N GLY A 148 22.35 8.46 4.83
CA GLY A 148 20.90 8.33 4.75
C GLY A 148 20.26 9.48 3.98
N MET A 149 19.18 9.18 3.25
CA MET A 149 18.28 10.17 2.66
C MET A 149 17.46 10.84 3.76
N PRO A 150 17.51 12.18 3.88
CA PRO A 150 16.67 12.90 4.82
C PRO A 150 15.20 12.80 4.40
N ASP A 151 14.34 12.74 5.41
CA ASP A 151 12.90 12.83 5.25
C ASP A 151 12.52 14.24 4.76
N LEU A 152 12.02 14.28 3.52
CA LEU A 152 11.55 15.50 2.90
C LEU A 152 10.15 15.89 3.39
N MET A 153 9.33 14.90 3.79
CA MET A 153 7.87 14.98 3.87
C MET A 153 7.22 15.44 2.57
N GLU A 154 5.95 15.09 2.40
CA GLU A 154 5.22 15.34 1.18
C GLU A 154 3.83 15.95 1.40
N GLY A 155 3.29 16.48 0.31
CA GLY A 155 1.88 16.81 0.20
C GLY A 155 1.39 17.80 1.24
N LEU A 156 0.28 17.43 1.90
CA LEU A 156 -0.46 18.37 2.75
C LEU A 156 0.35 18.82 3.97
N ASP A 157 1.25 18.00 4.50
CA ASP A 157 2.03 18.39 5.67
C ASP A 157 3.05 19.48 5.31
N VAL A 158 3.67 19.39 4.12
CA VAL A 158 4.56 20.43 3.62
C VAL A 158 3.81 21.73 3.44
N LEU A 159 2.60 21.65 2.85
CA LEU A 159 1.75 22.83 2.67
C LEU A 159 1.34 23.43 4.03
N ALA A 160 0.94 22.59 4.99
CA ALA A 160 0.57 23.02 6.33
C ALA A 160 1.72 23.70 7.06
N ALA A 161 2.93 23.15 6.93
CA ALA A 161 4.13 23.70 7.53
C ALA A 161 4.52 25.07 6.96
N ILE A 162 4.18 25.40 5.71
CA ILE A 162 4.48 26.73 5.12
C ILE A 162 3.29 27.71 5.15
N LYS A 163 2.05 27.22 5.04
CA LYS A 163 0.81 28.00 4.92
C LYS A 163 0.05 28.16 6.25
N GLY A 164 0.24 27.23 7.17
CA GLY A 164 -0.56 27.08 8.39
C GLY A 164 -1.64 26.00 8.25
N THR A 165 -1.73 25.14 9.26
CA THR A 165 -2.62 23.97 9.31
C THR A 165 -4.10 24.34 9.18
N ASP A 166 -4.56 25.38 9.89
CA ASP A 166 -5.94 25.84 9.88
C ASP A 166 -6.38 26.28 8.48
N GLN A 167 -5.52 27.01 7.77
CA GLN A 167 -5.78 27.50 6.43
C GLN A 167 -5.83 26.35 5.41
N VAL A 168 -4.89 25.39 5.48
CA VAL A 168 -4.91 24.20 4.61
C VAL A 168 -6.19 23.38 4.81
N LEU A 169 -6.58 23.13 6.05
CA LEU A 169 -7.82 22.41 6.36
C LEU A 169 -9.04 23.13 5.80
N LEU A 170 -9.11 24.46 5.87
CA LEU A 170 -10.20 25.22 5.26
C LEU A 170 -10.21 25.13 3.74
N ASP A 171 -9.04 25.13 3.10
CA ASP A 171 -8.93 25.09 1.65
C ASP A 171 -9.41 23.75 1.07
N THR A 172 -9.38 22.65 1.84
CA THR A 172 -9.98 21.36 1.43
C THR A 172 -11.46 21.49 1.03
N VAL A 173 -12.16 22.49 1.58
CA VAL A 173 -13.57 22.74 1.28
C VAL A 173 -13.76 24.05 0.50
N MET A 174 -13.05 25.11 0.87
CA MET A 174 -13.27 26.45 0.33
C MET A 174 -12.58 26.67 -1.02
N GLN A 175 -11.42 26.05 -1.24
CA GLN A 175 -10.62 26.22 -2.45
C GLN A 175 -10.00 24.88 -2.91
N PRO A 176 -10.81 23.83 -3.12
CA PRO A 176 -10.29 22.49 -3.32
C PRO A 176 -9.46 22.34 -4.61
N GLU A 177 -9.83 23.05 -5.68
CA GLU A 177 -9.08 23.06 -6.95
C GLU A 177 -7.72 23.75 -6.80
N MET A 178 -7.64 24.82 -6.01
CA MET A 178 -6.37 25.48 -5.70
C MET A 178 -5.50 24.55 -4.86
N LEU A 179 -6.08 23.88 -3.86
CA LEU A 179 -5.35 22.94 -3.02
C LEU A 179 -4.75 21.80 -3.84
N GLU A 180 -5.52 21.20 -4.75
CA GLU A 180 -5.02 20.17 -5.69
C GLU A 180 -3.86 20.69 -6.55
N HIS A 181 -3.97 21.92 -7.05
CA HIS A 181 -2.89 22.54 -7.82
C HIS A 181 -1.60 22.70 -6.99
N GLN A 182 -1.72 23.23 -5.77
CA GLN A 182 -0.59 23.40 -4.85
C GLN A 182 0.05 22.07 -4.45
N MET A 183 -0.77 21.04 -4.24
CA MET A 183 -0.32 19.69 -3.95
C MET A 183 0.50 19.11 -5.12
N GLN A 184 0.07 19.32 -6.36
CA GLN A 184 0.85 18.91 -7.52
C GLN A 184 2.18 19.68 -7.61
N GLN A 185 2.18 21.00 -7.36
CA GLN A 185 3.42 21.79 -7.34
C GLN A 185 4.40 21.25 -6.30
N ILE A 186 3.94 20.94 -5.08
CA ILE A 186 4.76 20.33 -4.03
C ILE A 186 5.28 18.97 -4.48
N ASN A 187 4.45 18.12 -5.08
CA ASN A 187 4.86 16.78 -5.51
C ASN A 187 5.91 16.83 -6.63
N ASP A 188 5.76 17.73 -7.59
CA ASP A 188 6.74 17.93 -8.67
C ASP A 188 8.09 18.40 -8.12
N ILE A 189 8.08 19.35 -7.17
CA ILE A 189 9.29 19.83 -6.51
C ILE A 189 9.90 18.75 -5.62
N TYR A 190 9.08 17.94 -4.95
CA TYR A 190 9.54 16.82 -4.14
C TYR A 190 10.42 15.89 -4.98
N PHE A 191 9.99 15.46 -6.17
CA PHE A 191 10.81 14.58 -7.01
C PHE A 191 12.08 15.26 -7.51
N GLN A 192 12.00 16.55 -7.86
CA GLN A 192 13.19 17.31 -8.26
C GLN A 192 14.24 17.34 -7.14
N VAL A 193 13.82 17.64 -5.91
CA VAL A 193 14.71 17.67 -4.74
C VAL A 193 15.21 16.26 -4.42
N PHE A 194 14.31 15.28 -4.35
CA PHE A 194 14.62 13.88 -4.04
C PHE A 194 15.68 13.32 -4.97
N ASP A 195 15.51 13.48 -6.30
CA ASP A 195 16.45 12.95 -7.28
C ASP A 195 17.85 13.57 -7.15
N GLU A 196 17.92 14.88 -6.91
CA GLU A 196 19.21 15.56 -6.69
C GLU A 196 19.90 15.12 -5.39
N LEU A 197 19.14 14.87 -4.31
CA LEU A 197 19.72 14.36 -3.07
C LEU A 197 20.14 12.89 -3.20
N TYR A 198 19.34 12.07 -3.90
CA TYR A 198 19.61 10.67 -4.20
C TYR A 198 20.94 10.52 -4.96
N ASP A 199 21.18 11.36 -5.97
CA ASP A 199 22.43 11.35 -6.74
C ASP A 199 23.68 11.66 -5.90
N ILE A 200 23.54 12.38 -4.78
CA ILE A 200 24.65 12.66 -3.87
C ILE A 200 24.98 11.43 -3.01
N ILE A 201 23.95 10.72 -2.53
CA ILE A 201 24.09 9.72 -1.46
C ILE A 201 24.23 8.29 -1.97
N ARG A 202 23.68 7.97 -3.15
CA ARG A 202 23.59 6.59 -3.66
C ARG A 202 24.94 5.87 -3.73
N GLU A 203 24.89 4.56 -3.58
CA GLU A 203 26.03 3.65 -3.66
C GLU A 203 25.81 2.67 -4.81
N GLY A 204 26.20 3.06 -6.03
CA GLY A 204 25.65 2.44 -7.23
C GLY A 204 24.19 2.87 -7.38
N ASP A 205 23.27 1.91 -7.39
CA ASP A 205 21.82 2.17 -7.48
C ASP A 205 21.11 2.06 -6.11
N GLU A 206 21.81 1.60 -5.07
CA GLU A 206 21.23 1.39 -3.74
C GLU A 206 21.35 2.63 -2.84
N MET A 207 20.46 2.73 -1.84
CA MET A 207 20.46 3.82 -0.86
C MET A 207 19.93 3.37 0.51
N ALA A 208 20.10 4.23 1.52
CA ALA A 208 19.50 4.07 2.83
C ALA A 208 18.70 5.32 3.22
N PHE A 209 17.72 5.17 4.11
CA PHE A 209 16.90 6.24 4.68
C PHE A 209 17.31 6.54 6.12
N CYS A 210 17.27 7.81 6.53
CA CYS A 210 17.84 8.28 7.80
C CYS A 210 17.15 7.76 9.07
N TYR A 211 15.81 7.81 9.12
CA TYR A 211 15.06 7.77 10.39
C TYR A 211 15.03 6.38 11.04
N PHE A 212 14.97 5.33 10.23
CA PHE A 212 14.89 3.92 10.67
C PHE A 212 16.08 3.10 10.16
N SER A 213 17.14 3.77 9.70
CA SER A 213 18.32 3.12 9.09
C SER A 213 17.97 2.06 8.03
N SER A 214 16.88 2.24 7.29
CA SER A 214 16.37 1.23 6.35
C SER A 214 17.07 1.31 5.00
N TRP A 215 17.18 0.19 4.29
CA TRP A 215 17.90 0.09 3.00
C TRP A 215 17.04 -0.49 1.88
N ALA A 216 17.36 -0.10 0.66
CA ALA A 216 16.80 -0.69 -0.55
C ALA A 216 17.81 -0.72 -1.71
N PRO A 217 17.70 -1.68 -2.65
CA PRO A 217 18.56 -1.77 -3.82
C PRO A 217 18.21 -0.76 -4.94
N GLY A 218 17.34 0.21 -4.65
CA GLY A 218 16.84 1.23 -5.57
C GLY A 218 16.37 2.46 -4.79
N LYS A 219 15.61 3.36 -5.43
CA LYS A 219 15.08 4.54 -4.75
C LYS A 219 14.08 4.12 -3.67
N MET A 220 14.28 4.61 -2.46
CA MET A 220 13.33 4.40 -1.36
C MET A 220 12.92 5.70 -0.69
N SER A 221 11.68 5.74 -0.23
CA SER A 221 11.22 6.78 0.68
C SER A 221 10.21 6.26 1.67
N LYS A 222 10.22 6.88 2.85
CA LYS A 222 9.06 6.89 3.73
C LYS A 222 8.09 7.97 3.23
N LEU A 223 6.79 7.66 3.25
CA LEU A 223 5.69 8.56 2.92
C LEU A 223 4.78 8.72 4.13
N GLN A 224 4.09 9.84 4.28
CA GLN A 224 3.18 10.13 5.37
C GLN A 224 2.19 11.25 5.03
N SER A 225 1.19 11.42 5.90
CA SER A 225 0.33 12.59 5.91
C SER A 225 -0.31 12.74 7.29
N ASP A 226 0.34 13.46 8.19
CA ASP A 226 -0.07 13.56 9.60
C ASP A 226 -1.30 14.46 9.76
N ILE A 227 -1.36 15.55 8.98
CA ILE A 227 -2.52 16.45 8.91
C ILE A 227 -3.78 15.71 8.47
N SER A 228 -3.63 14.58 7.77
CA SER A 228 -4.78 13.82 7.29
C SER A 228 -5.64 13.24 8.40
N THR A 229 -5.10 13.10 9.62
CA THR A 229 -5.88 12.71 10.81
C THR A 229 -7.07 13.63 11.09
N MET A 230 -7.05 14.87 10.57
CA MET A 230 -8.08 15.88 10.78
C MET A 230 -9.11 16.01 9.64
N ILE A 231 -8.97 15.21 8.56
CA ILE A 231 -9.86 15.24 7.39
C ILE A 231 -10.58 13.91 7.20
N SER A 232 -11.65 13.91 6.40
CA SER A 232 -12.43 12.70 6.14
C SER A 232 -11.68 11.69 5.27
N VAL A 233 -12.13 10.42 5.26
CA VAL A 233 -11.57 9.40 4.35
C VAL A 233 -11.80 9.78 2.87
N ASP A 234 -12.89 10.48 2.56
CA ASP A 234 -13.16 10.95 1.20
C ASP A 234 -12.21 12.09 0.81
N ASP A 235 -11.93 13.01 1.74
CA ASP A 235 -10.92 14.05 1.54
C ASP A 235 -9.52 13.45 1.46
N TYR A 236 -9.22 12.40 2.23
CA TYR A 236 -7.97 11.64 2.11
C TYR A 236 -7.81 11.05 0.70
N ARG A 237 -8.86 10.39 0.18
CA ARG A 237 -8.87 9.84 -1.19
C ARG A 237 -8.72 10.93 -2.26
N ARG A 238 -9.13 12.16 -1.97
CA ARG A 238 -9.04 13.29 -2.90
C ARG A 238 -7.70 13.99 -2.86
N PHE A 239 -7.21 14.34 -1.67
CA PHE A 239 -6.09 15.26 -1.48
C PHE A 239 -4.79 14.57 -1.07
N VAL A 240 -4.81 13.31 -0.64
CA VAL A 240 -3.61 12.58 -0.18
C VAL A 240 -3.32 11.39 -1.08
N GLN A 241 -4.28 10.45 -1.18
CA GLN A 241 -4.12 9.17 -1.88
C GLN A 241 -3.57 9.30 -3.31
N PRO A 242 -3.99 10.28 -4.15
CA PRO A 242 -3.50 10.38 -5.53
C PRO A 242 -2.00 10.69 -5.60
N PHE A 243 -1.50 11.54 -4.69
CA PHE A 243 -0.09 11.93 -4.65
C PHE A 243 0.78 10.82 -4.07
N ILE A 244 0.30 10.12 -3.04
CA ILE A 244 0.96 8.90 -2.53
C ILE A 244 1.07 7.84 -3.62
N ARG A 245 0.00 7.62 -4.42
CA ARG A 245 0.05 6.71 -5.58
C ARG A 245 1.10 7.13 -6.60
N GLU A 246 1.16 8.42 -6.94
CA GLU A 246 2.16 8.93 -7.88
C GLU A 246 3.59 8.70 -7.35
N GLN A 247 3.82 8.87 -6.04
CA GLN A 247 5.09 8.59 -5.40
C GLN A 247 5.45 7.10 -5.42
N CYS A 248 4.52 6.21 -5.06
CA CYS A 248 4.72 4.77 -5.19
C CYS A 248 5.00 4.31 -6.63
N GLN A 249 4.56 5.05 -7.64
CA GLN A 249 4.85 4.73 -9.04
C GLN A 249 6.23 5.19 -9.51
N LYS A 250 6.82 6.19 -8.86
CA LYS A 250 8.11 6.79 -9.24
C LYS A 250 9.27 6.38 -8.32
N ILE A 251 8.97 5.89 -7.12
CA ILE A 251 9.94 5.43 -6.11
C ILE A 251 9.81 3.91 -5.99
N ASP A 252 10.91 3.20 -6.17
CA ASP A 252 10.92 1.73 -6.27
C ASP A 252 10.44 1.03 -4.98
N TYR A 253 10.78 1.61 -3.82
CA TYR A 253 10.49 1.05 -2.49
C TYR A 253 9.88 2.10 -1.58
N THR A 254 8.58 1.97 -1.30
CA THR A 254 7.81 2.92 -0.50
C THR A 254 7.26 2.29 0.77
N LEU A 255 7.44 3.01 1.89
CA LEU A 255 6.92 2.68 3.21
C LEU A 255 6.00 3.81 3.65
N TYR A 256 4.73 3.53 3.96
CA TYR A 256 3.85 4.55 4.53
C TYR A 256 3.93 4.53 6.06
N HIS A 257 4.22 5.67 6.67
CA HIS A 257 4.24 5.88 8.12
C HIS A 257 2.81 6.14 8.62
N LEU A 258 2.22 5.15 9.27
CA LEU A 258 0.91 5.26 9.91
C LEU A 258 1.11 5.65 11.37
N ASP A 259 1.05 6.95 11.64
CA ASP A 259 1.32 7.52 12.96
C ASP A 259 0.04 7.66 13.81
N GLY A 260 0.01 6.90 14.91
CA GLY A 260 -0.99 6.99 15.96
C GLY A 260 -2.37 6.44 15.58
N VAL A 261 -3.18 6.22 16.62
CA VAL A 261 -4.56 5.71 16.50
C VAL A 261 -5.46 6.62 15.66
N GLY A 262 -5.15 7.92 15.62
CA GLY A 262 -5.86 8.91 14.81
C GLY A 262 -5.78 8.60 13.31
N ALA A 263 -4.68 8.06 12.80
CA ALA A 263 -4.51 7.80 11.38
C ALA A 263 -5.16 6.48 10.92
N MET A 264 -5.52 5.57 11.84
CA MET A 264 -6.02 4.23 11.52
C MET A 264 -7.30 4.23 10.66
N HIS A 265 -8.12 5.28 10.73
CA HIS A 265 -9.35 5.36 9.92
C HIS A 265 -9.08 5.52 8.42
N HIS A 266 -7.86 5.88 8.02
CA HIS A 266 -7.42 5.93 6.61
C HIS A 266 -6.80 4.63 6.12
N LEU A 267 -6.63 3.62 6.99
CA LEU A 267 -5.96 2.37 6.63
C LEU A 267 -6.58 1.70 5.41
N ASP A 268 -7.92 1.64 5.31
CA ASP A 268 -8.56 1.03 4.14
C ASP A 268 -8.24 1.77 2.85
N ALA A 269 -8.21 3.11 2.88
CA ALA A 269 -7.80 3.91 1.72
C ALA A 269 -6.32 3.71 1.39
N LEU A 270 -5.45 3.50 2.38
CA LEU A 270 -4.04 3.17 2.17
C LEU A 270 -3.86 1.79 1.52
N LEU A 271 -4.60 0.79 1.98
CA LEU A 271 -4.53 -0.58 1.46
C LEU A 271 -5.04 -0.70 0.01
N GLU A 272 -5.83 0.27 -0.46
CA GLU A 272 -6.21 0.39 -1.89
C GLU A 272 -5.03 0.75 -2.81
N ILE A 273 -3.91 1.24 -2.28
CA ILE A 273 -2.71 1.61 -3.05
C ILE A 273 -1.90 0.35 -3.35
N LYS A 274 -1.98 -0.13 -4.59
CA LYS A 274 -1.35 -1.40 -5.00
C LYS A 274 0.17 -1.30 -5.03
N GLU A 275 0.68 -0.14 -5.38
CA GLU A 275 2.10 0.16 -5.56
C GLU A 275 2.86 0.35 -4.24
N LEU A 276 2.16 0.62 -3.14
CA LEU A 276 2.78 0.77 -1.81
C LEU A 276 3.38 -0.55 -1.34
N ASN A 277 4.64 -0.58 -0.88
CA ASN A 277 5.28 -1.85 -0.52
C ASN A 277 5.02 -2.24 0.94
N ALA A 278 5.09 -1.28 1.86
CA ALA A 278 5.03 -1.55 3.28
C ALA A 278 4.30 -0.44 4.05
N ILE A 279 3.80 -0.78 5.25
CA ILE A 279 3.21 0.16 6.21
C ILE A 279 3.94 0.03 7.53
N GLN A 280 4.46 1.14 8.03
CA GLN A 280 4.98 1.27 9.38
C GLN A 280 3.85 1.65 10.33
N TRP A 281 3.82 1.01 11.50
CA TRP A 281 2.90 1.35 12.58
C TRP A 281 3.64 1.91 13.78
N THR A 282 3.20 3.08 14.22
CA THR A 282 3.67 3.74 15.43
C THR A 282 2.44 4.00 16.33
N PRO A 283 2.33 3.35 17.51
CA PRO A 283 1.13 3.47 18.35
C PRO A 283 0.79 4.88 18.83
N GLY A 284 1.80 5.76 18.91
CA GLY A 284 1.68 7.12 19.46
C GLY A 284 1.84 7.18 20.99
N VAL A 285 1.97 8.40 21.53
CA VAL A 285 2.18 8.62 22.97
C VAL A 285 0.95 8.19 23.78
N GLY A 286 1.18 7.46 24.88
CA GLY A 286 0.13 6.99 25.78
C GLY A 286 -0.53 5.66 25.38
N GLU A 287 -0.15 5.13 24.21
CA GLU A 287 -0.62 3.83 23.71
C GLU A 287 0.36 2.69 24.05
N PRO A 288 -0.11 1.42 24.14
CA PRO A 288 0.78 0.28 24.30
C PRO A 288 1.78 0.17 23.15
N GLN A 289 2.97 -0.35 23.45
CA GLN A 289 4.06 -0.57 22.51
C GLN A 289 3.65 -1.40 21.28
N GLY A 290 4.44 -1.32 20.20
CA GLY A 290 4.08 -1.92 18.92
C GLY A 290 3.91 -3.44 18.95
N GLY A 291 4.50 -4.14 19.91
CA GLY A 291 4.33 -5.58 20.07
C GLY A 291 3.06 -6.00 20.82
N SER A 292 2.26 -5.03 21.29
CA SER A 292 1.06 -5.30 22.06
C SER A 292 -0.01 -6.08 21.27
N PRO A 293 -0.72 -7.04 21.92
CA PRO A 293 -1.86 -7.75 21.31
C PRO A 293 -2.96 -6.85 20.74
N LYS A 294 -3.04 -5.59 21.20
CA LYS A 294 -3.98 -4.59 20.68
C LYS A 294 -3.82 -4.37 19.16
N TRP A 295 -2.62 -4.58 18.62
CA TRP A 295 -2.28 -4.26 17.23
C TRP A 295 -2.26 -5.48 16.30
N TYR A 296 -2.51 -6.69 16.79
CA TYR A 296 -2.40 -7.91 15.96
C TYR A 296 -3.36 -7.91 14.77
N ASP A 297 -4.60 -7.45 14.97
CA ASP A 297 -5.59 -7.39 13.89
C ASP A 297 -5.20 -6.35 12.83
N LEU A 298 -4.55 -5.24 13.25
CA LEU A 298 -4.00 -4.24 12.33
C LEU A 298 -2.92 -4.88 11.44
N TYR A 299 -1.94 -5.56 12.04
CA TYR A 299 -0.87 -6.23 11.30
C TYR A 299 -1.39 -7.32 10.36
N LYS A 300 -2.28 -8.19 10.85
CA LYS A 300 -2.92 -9.23 10.01
C LYS A 300 -3.66 -8.63 8.83
N LYS A 301 -4.36 -7.52 9.03
CA LYS A 301 -5.07 -6.83 7.95
C LYS A 301 -4.10 -6.29 6.91
N ILE A 302 -2.99 -5.67 7.32
CA ILE A 302 -1.96 -5.16 6.41
C ILE A 302 -1.33 -6.30 5.60
N LEU A 303 -0.86 -7.36 6.29
CA LEU A 303 -0.23 -8.53 5.68
C LEU A 303 -1.17 -9.25 4.70
N ALA A 304 -2.46 -9.40 5.06
CA ALA A 304 -3.47 -10.02 4.19
C ALA A 304 -3.72 -9.26 2.87
N HIS A 305 -3.38 -7.97 2.81
CA HIS A 305 -3.44 -7.15 1.59
C HIS A 305 -2.14 -7.17 0.79
N GLY A 306 -1.20 -8.05 1.14
CA GLY A 306 0.09 -8.18 0.45
C GLY A 306 0.99 -6.97 0.66
N LYS A 307 0.98 -6.39 1.86
CA LYS A 307 1.86 -5.31 2.27
C LYS A 307 2.71 -5.77 3.44
N SER A 308 3.99 -5.41 3.46
CA SER A 308 4.84 -5.69 4.61
C SER A 308 4.54 -4.73 5.75
N ILE A 309 4.83 -5.14 6.98
CA ILE A 309 4.70 -4.28 8.16
C ILE A 309 6.06 -3.87 8.70
N MET A 310 6.10 -2.71 9.35
CA MET A 310 7.18 -2.31 10.26
C MET A 310 6.57 -1.93 11.61
N ALA A 311 6.81 -2.72 12.65
CA ALA A 311 6.27 -2.52 14.00
C ALA A 311 7.30 -1.79 14.87
N CYS A 312 6.92 -0.62 15.40
CA CYS A 312 7.83 0.23 16.18
C CYS A 312 7.76 -0.02 17.69
N TRP A 313 8.91 0.13 18.35
CA TRP A 313 9.07 0.02 19.80
C TRP A 313 8.66 -1.33 20.38
N VAL A 314 8.93 -2.41 19.65
CA VAL A 314 8.64 -3.77 20.13
C VAL A 314 9.62 -4.13 21.24
N THR A 315 9.11 -4.57 22.40
CA THR A 315 9.97 -5.03 23.50
C THR A 315 10.31 -6.52 23.34
N LEU A 316 11.38 -6.96 24.01
CA LEU A 316 11.84 -8.34 23.91
C LEU A 316 10.81 -9.37 24.41
N ASP A 317 10.01 -9.03 25.41
CA ASP A 317 8.95 -9.89 25.95
C ASP A 317 7.70 -9.95 25.06
N GLU A 318 7.47 -8.93 24.24
CA GLU A 318 6.38 -8.89 23.25
C GLU A 318 6.72 -9.62 21.94
N LEU A 319 8.02 -9.74 21.61
CA LEU A 319 8.50 -10.27 20.33
C LEU A 319 7.92 -11.65 19.97
N ARG A 320 8.03 -12.63 20.88
CA ARG A 320 7.53 -13.98 20.64
C ARG A 320 6.00 -14.04 20.53
N PRO A 321 5.22 -13.49 21.49
CA PRO A 321 3.77 -13.40 21.37
C PRO A 321 3.28 -12.75 20.09
N LEU A 322 3.99 -11.71 19.60
CA LEU A 322 3.68 -11.04 18.35
C LEU A 322 3.84 -12.01 17.17
N LEU A 323 5.03 -12.60 17.00
CA LEU A 323 5.33 -13.50 15.88
C LEU A 323 4.44 -14.77 15.89
N ASP A 324 4.10 -15.31 17.06
CA ASP A 324 3.14 -16.42 17.20
C ASP A 324 1.76 -16.10 16.61
N ASN A 325 1.38 -14.82 16.58
CA ASN A 325 0.06 -14.38 16.12
C ASN A 325 0.04 -13.89 14.68
N ILE A 326 1.10 -13.24 14.22
CA ILE A 326 1.13 -12.60 12.89
C ILE A 326 2.02 -13.35 11.88
N GLY A 327 2.85 -14.29 12.34
CA GLY A 327 3.84 -14.98 11.51
C GLY A 327 5.14 -14.18 11.33
N GLY A 328 6.10 -14.77 10.61
CA GLY A 328 7.40 -14.14 10.32
C GLY A 328 7.48 -13.42 8.98
N ASP A 329 6.60 -13.72 8.03
CA ASP A 329 6.73 -13.17 6.67
C ASP A 329 6.28 -11.71 6.57
N GLY A 330 7.14 -10.88 5.96
CA GLY A 330 6.85 -9.47 5.70
C GLY A 330 6.89 -8.63 6.97
N VAL A 331 7.63 -9.06 8.01
CA VAL A 331 7.68 -8.39 9.31
C VAL A 331 9.02 -7.69 9.49
N HIS A 332 8.99 -6.38 9.76
CA HIS A 332 10.15 -5.60 10.18
C HIS A 332 9.91 -5.12 11.61
N LEU A 333 10.83 -5.44 12.51
CA LEU A 333 10.76 -5.11 13.92
C LEU A 333 11.76 -4.00 14.23
N GLU A 334 11.26 -2.85 14.65
CA GLU A 334 12.07 -1.79 15.24
C GLU A 334 12.03 -1.97 16.77
N MET A 335 13.01 -2.71 17.28
CA MET A 335 13.06 -3.12 18.69
C MET A 335 13.58 -2.01 19.60
N ASP A 336 13.13 -2.02 20.86
CA ASP A 336 13.63 -1.14 21.93
C ASP A 336 14.79 -1.79 22.69
N PHE A 337 15.94 -1.95 22.03
CA PHE A 337 17.13 -2.56 22.64
C PHE A 337 17.96 -1.58 23.46
N HIS A 338 18.45 -2.05 24.60
CA HIS A 338 19.31 -1.26 25.50
C HIS A 338 20.77 -1.71 25.48
N ASN A 339 21.07 -2.91 24.95
CA ASN A 339 22.41 -3.48 24.91
C ASN A 339 22.49 -4.69 23.94
N GLU A 340 23.71 -5.10 23.58
CA GLU A 340 23.95 -6.22 22.65
C GLU A 340 23.44 -7.59 23.16
N GLN A 341 23.27 -7.79 24.48
CA GLN A 341 22.75 -9.07 25.01
C GLN A 341 21.26 -9.25 24.69
N GLU A 342 20.48 -8.17 24.69
CA GLU A 342 19.08 -8.20 24.26
C GLU A 342 18.98 -8.50 22.76
N VAL A 343 19.89 -7.93 21.96
CA VAL A 343 19.97 -8.22 20.52
C VAL A 343 20.24 -9.71 20.27
N GLU A 344 21.20 -10.31 20.97
CA GLU A 344 21.48 -11.76 20.87
C GLU A 344 20.27 -12.63 21.24
N GLN A 345 19.50 -12.22 22.26
CA GLN A 345 18.29 -12.95 22.66
C GLN A 345 17.21 -12.85 21.58
N ALA A 346 16.99 -11.67 21.02
CA ALA A 346 16.04 -11.48 19.92
C ALA A 346 16.43 -12.26 18.67
N ILE A 347 17.72 -12.30 18.30
CA ILE A 347 18.22 -13.11 17.18
C ILE A 347 17.83 -14.58 17.36
N ARG A 348 18.03 -15.16 18.55
CA ARG A 348 17.65 -16.56 18.83
C ARG A 348 16.15 -16.79 18.73
N ILE A 349 15.34 -15.81 19.12
CA ILE A 349 13.87 -15.92 18.99
C ILE A 349 13.50 -15.92 17.52
N ILE A 350 13.98 -14.96 16.71
CA ILE A 350 13.60 -14.87 15.29
C ILE A 350 14.10 -16.07 14.48
N GLU A 351 15.22 -16.71 14.85
CA GLU A 351 15.72 -17.93 14.19
C GLU A 351 14.69 -19.08 14.22
N GLU A 352 13.77 -19.10 15.19
CA GLU A 352 12.68 -20.08 15.26
C GLU A 352 11.54 -19.80 14.26
N TYR A 353 11.46 -18.56 13.75
CA TYR A 353 10.41 -18.09 12.83
C TYR A 353 10.94 -17.75 11.43
N GLN A 354 12.27 -17.67 11.28
CA GLN A 354 12.91 -17.62 9.99
C GLN A 354 12.68 -18.97 9.30
N SER A 355 11.97 -18.96 8.18
CA SER A 355 12.09 -20.04 7.21
C SER A 355 13.58 -20.17 6.89
N HIS A 356 14.22 -21.29 7.27
CA HIS A 356 15.56 -21.65 6.79
C HIS A 356 15.61 -21.35 5.30
N ASP A 357 16.68 -20.72 4.77
CA ASP A 357 16.85 -20.34 3.36
C ASP A 357 16.35 -21.42 2.39
N GLU A 358 15.04 -21.43 2.14
CA GLU A 358 14.36 -22.47 1.39
C GLU A 358 14.77 -22.36 -0.06
N VAL A 359 15.21 -21.19 -0.55
CA VAL A 359 15.54 -21.04 -1.97
C VAL A 359 16.75 -21.90 -2.39
N ASP A 360 17.82 -21.97 -1.60
CA ASP A 360 19.01 -22.77 -1.95
C ASP A 360 18.84 -24.25 -1.53
N ASP A 361 18.17 -24.51 -0.41
CA ASP A 361 17.91 -25.88 0.06
C ASP A 361 16.79 -26.57 -0.72
N GLU A 362 15.76 -25.85 -1.17
CA GLU A 362 14.68 -26.36 -2.02
C GLU A 362 15.16 -26.55 -3.46
N VAL A 363 16.01 -25.66 -4.01
CA VAL A 363 16.67 -25.92 -5.30
C VAL A 363 17.56 -27.16 -5.19
N ARG A 364 18.32 -27.32 -4.10
CA ARG A 364 19.11 -28.53 -3.84
C ARG A 364 18.24 -29.76 -3.61
N GLU A 365 17.09 -29.64 -2.96
CA GLU A 365 16.15 -30.73 -2.70
C GLU A 365 15.39 -31.14 -3.97
N ILE A 366 14.97 -30.19 -4.79
CA ILE A 366 14.43 -30.43 -6.14
C ILE A 366 15.47 -31.17 -6.98
N ILE A 367 16.72 -30.69 -7.03
CA ILE A 367 17.81 -31.37 -7.75
C ILE A 367 18.06 -32.78 -7.19
N ARG A 368 18.15 -32.92 -5.87
CA ARG A 368 18.37 -34.22 -5.20
C ARG A 368 17.24 -35.21 -5.48
N LEU A 369 15.99 -34.77 -5.49
CA LEU A 369 14.82 -35.59 -5.80
C LEU A 369 14.69 -35.91 -7.30
N ILE A 370 15.19 -35.04 -8.18
CA ILE A 370 15.31 -35.33 -9.61
C ILE A 370 16.42 -36.39 -9.86
N GLU A 371 17.53 -36.32 -9.12
CA GLU A 371 18.67 -37.26 -9.23
C GLU A 371 18.41 -38.61 -8.55
N SER A 372 17.54 -38.67 -7.53
CA SER A 372 17.05 -39.89 -6.90
C SER A 372 15.51 -39.92 -6.87
N PRO A 373 14.84 -40.45 -7.90
CA PRO A 373 13.38 -40.56 -7.88
C PRO A 373 12.97 -41.50 -6.75
N ASP A 374 12.38 -40.94 -5.70
CA ASP A 374 11.74 -41.70 -4.64
C ASP A 374 10.52 -42.45 -5.23
N GLU A 375 10.24 -43.67 -4.76
CA GLU A 375 9.14 -44.52 -5.23
C GLU A 375 7.74 -43.96 -4.85
N SER A 376 7.68 -42.75 -4.28
CA SER A 376 6.49 -42.10 -3.72
C SER A 376 5.76 -41.13 -4.67
N VAL A 377 6.09 -41.11 -5.97
CA VAL A 377 5.34 -40.34 -6.99
C VAL A 377 3.86 -40.74 -6.91
N LYS A 378 3.02 -39.84 -6.37
CA LYS A 378 1.58 -40.05 -6.32
C LYS A 378 1.06 -40.23 -7.74
N HIS A 379 0.37 -41.34 -7.97
CA HIS A 379 -0.19 -41.68 -9.27
C HIS A 379 -1.18 -40.61 -9.76
N PRO A 380 -1.32 -40.42 -11.09
CA PRO A 380 -2.26 -39.47 -11.69
C PRO A 380 -3.67 -39.65 -11.13
N ARG A 381 -4.39 -38.54 -10.90
CA ARG A 381 -5.77 -38.61 -10.42
C ARG A 381 -6.64 -39.16 -11.54
N SER A 382 -7.38 -40.24 -11.25
CA SER A 382 -7.90 -41.11 -12.28
C SER A 382 -8.93 -40.47 -13.21
N GLU A 383 -9.70 -39.46 -12.77
CA GLU A 383 -10.71 -38.78 -13.62
C GLU A 383 -10.96 -37.31 -13.23
N PHE A 384 -11.15 -36.44 -14.24
CA PHE A 384 -11.63 -35.07 -14.07
C PHE A 384 -13.16 -35.03 -13.90
N PRO A 385 -13.74 -34.09 -13.13
CA PRO A 385 -15.18 -33.99 -12.94
C PRO A 385 -15.92 -33.70 -14.26
N THR A 386 -17.19 -34.11 -14.34
CA THR A 386 -18.01 -33.97 -15.57
C THR A 386 -19.35 -33.27 -15.34
N ASP A 387 -19.69 -33.02 -14.08
CA ASP A 387 -20.97 -32.49 -13.60
C ASP A 387 -20.97 -30.96 -13.43
N ARG A 388 -19.81 -30.30 -13.56
CA ARG A 388 -19.64 -28.84 -13.46
C ARG A 388 -18.66 -28.29 -14.48
N VAL A 389 -18.68 -26.97 -14.67
CA VAL A 389 -17.67 -26.23 -15.41
C VAL A 389 -16.39 -26.15 -14.56
N LEU A 390 -15.25 -26.47 -15.16
CA LEU A 390 -13.93 -26.40 -14.51
C LEU A 390 -13.25 -25.07 -14.82
N VAL A 391 -12.44 -24.60 -13.88
CA VAL A 391 -11.65 -23.37 -14.04
C VAL A 391 -10.17 -23.72 -14.23
N LEU A 392 -9.64 -23.41 -15.40
CA LEU A 392 -8.21 -23.37 -15.70
C LEU A 392 -7.61 -22.07 -15.15
N ASP A 393 -6.31 -22.05 -14.89
CA ASP A 393 -5.60 -20.86 -14.43
C ASP A 393 -5.46 -19.79 -15.53
N GLY A 394 -4.66 -18.77 -15.21
CA GLY A 394 -4.37 -17.64 -16.10
C GLY A 394 -2.94 -17.69 -16.64
N ALA A 395 -2.47 -16.58 -17.21
CA ALA A 395 -1.15 -16.54 -17.83
C ALA A 395 0.02 -16.63 -16.83
N MET A 396 0.84 -17.67 -16.97
CA MET A 396 2.16 -17.77 -16.32
C MET A 396 3.11 -16.64 -16.73
N GLY A 397 3.27 -16.40 -18.05
CA GLY A 397 4.27 -15.47 -18.57
C GLY A 397 4.07 -14.01 -18.16
N THR A 398 2.84 -13.49 -18.25
CA THR A 398 2.56 -12.10 -17.84
C THR A 398 2.54 -11.94 -16.32
N MET A 399 2.29 -13.00 -15.55
CA MET A 399 2.46 -12.97 -14.09
C MET A 399 3.93 -12.91 -13.71
N ILE A 400 4.82 -13.69 -14.36
CA ILE A 400 6.28 -13.60 -14.16
C ILE A 400 6.80 -12.18 -14.41
N GLN A 401 6.29 -11.49 -15.44
CA GLN A 401 6.69 -10.11 -15.75
C GLN A 401 6.42 -9.12 -14.60
N GLN A 402 5.44 -9.37 -13.74
CA GLN A 402 5.12 -8.51 -12.60
C GLN A 402 6.19 -8.55 -11.50
N TYR A 403 6.99 -9.62 -11.44
CA TYR A 403 8.11 -9.74 -10.50
C TYR A 403 9.37 -8.98 -10.98
N GLN A 404 9.33 -8.38 -12.17
CA GLN A 404 10.41 -7.55 -12.73
C GLN A 404 11.80 -8.20 -12.70
N LEU A 405 11.84 -9.52 -12.87
CA LEU A 405 13.06 -10.31 -12.78
C LEU A 405 14.14 -9.84 -13.77
N ARG A 406 15.38 -9.86 -13.29
CA ARG A 406 16.59 -9.47 -14.02
C ARG A 406 17.29 -10.70 -14.57
N GLU A 407 18.27 -10.47 -15.44
CA GLU A 407 19.04 -11.55 -16.07
C GLU A 407 19.68 -12.47 -15.03
N GLU A 408 20.13 -11.92 -13.91
CA GLU A 408 20.74 -12.64 -12.79
C GLU A 408 19.77 -13.66 -12.16
N ASP A 409 18.48 -13.32 -12.09
CA ASP A 409 17.44 -14.21 -11.54
C ASP A 409 17.17 -15.40 -12.48
N PHE A 410 17.11 -15.14 -13.79
CA PHE A 410 16.98 -16.21 -14.80
C PHE A 410 18.19 -17.14 -14.83
N ARG A 411 19.38 -16.63 -14.47
CA ARG A 411 20.61 -17.44 -14.36
C ARG A 411 20.68 -18.22 -13.05
N GLY A 412 20.26 -17.59 -11.95
CA GLY A 412 20.56 -18.05 -10.61
C GLY A 412 22.07 -18.30 -10.39
N ALA A 413 22.42 -18.99 -9.30
CA ALA A 413 23.81 -19.35 -9.05
C ALA A 413 24.36 -20.35 -10.08
N ARG A 414 23.52 -21.26 -10.58
CA ARG A 414 23.93 -22.39 -11.42
C ARG A 414 24.33 -21.99 -12.84
N PHE A 415 23.62 -21.03 -13.44
CA PHE A 415 23.86 -20.60 -14.82
C PHE A 415 24.51 -19.21 -14.89
N ALA A 416 25.12 -18.74 -13.79
CA ALA A 416 25.80 -17.45 -13.71
C ALA A 416 26.79 -17.23 -14.87
N ASN A 417 27.53 -18.27 -15.27
CA ASN A 417 28.52 -18.22 -16.35
C ASN A 417 28.00 -18.73 -17.71
N HIS A 418 26.69 -18.90 -17.89
CA HIS A 418 26.12 -19.36 -19.16
C HIS A 418 26.39 -18.36 -20.30
N THR A 419 26.56 -18.85 -21.52
CA THR A 419 27.03 -18.01 -22.64
C THR A 419 25.94 -17.23 -23.37
N TYR A 420 24.68 -17.61 -23.17
CA TYR A 420 23.50 -16.94 -23.73
C TYR A 420 22.80 -16.12 -22.65
N ASP A 421 22.12 -15.05 -23.04
CA ASP A 421 21.17 -14.36 -22.18
C ASP A 421 19.97 -15.27 -21.91
N LEU A 422 19.53 -15.36 -20.66
CA LEU A 422 18.44 -16.24 -20.22
C LEU A 422 17.15 -15.50 -19.89
N LYS A 423 17.18 -14.16 -19.80
CA LYS A 423 15.98 -13.35 -19.61
C LYS A 423 14.98 -13.61 -20.73
N GLY A 424 13.76 -13.96 -20.34
CA GLY A 424 12.68 -14.36 -21.23
C GLY A 424 12.54 -15.88 -21.41
N CYS A 425 13.50 -16.68 -20.96
CA CYS A 425 13.38 -18.13 -20.86
C CYS A 425 12.58 -18.52 -19.62
N ASN A 426 11.30 -18.14 -19.54
CA ASN A 426 10.46 -18.29 -18.34
C ASN A 426 10.43 -19.70 -17.74
N ASP A 427 10.53 -20.75 -18.57
CA ASP A 427 10.55 -22.14 -18.14
C ASP A 427 11.72 -22.44 -17.17
N ILE A 428 12.88 -21.77 -17.34
CA ILE A 428 14.08 -21.98 -16.50
C ILE A 428 13.87 -21.56 -15.05
N LEU A 429 12.90 -20.67 -14.79
CA LEU A 429 12.60 -20.19 -13.44
C LEU A 429 12.08 -21.31 -12.54
N SER A 430 11.61 -22.42 -13.12
CA SER A 430 11.31 -23.64 -12.37
C SER A 430 12.55 -24.24 -11.67
N LEU A 431 13.77 -23.91 -12.14
CA LEU A 431 15.04 -24.30 -11.52
C LEU A 431 15.72 -23.16 -10.77
N THR A 432 15.62 -21.92 -11.26
CA THR A 432 16.39 -20.79 -10.71
C THR A 432 15.60 -19.91 -9.75
N CYS A 433 14.28 -19.85 -9.88
CA CYS A 433 13.37 -19.08 -9.04
C CYS A 433 12.08 -19.86 -8.73
N PRO A 434 12.17 -21.09 -8.18
CA PRO A 434 11.00 -21.97 -8.01
C PRO A 434 9.91 -21.34 -7.13
N PHE A 435 10.29 -20.46 -6.20
CA PHE A 435 9.36 -19.72 -5.34
C PHE A 435 8.43 -18.77 -6.13
N VAL A 436 8.89 -18.18 -7.24
CA VAL A 436 8.06 -17.32 -8.10
C VAL A 436 6.99 -18.18 -8.77
N ILE A 437 7.41 -19.31 -9.34
CA ILE A 437 6.50 -20.24 -10.03
C ILE A 437 5.47 -20.81 -9.04
N ARG A 438 5.92 -21.19 -7.84
CA ARG A 438 5.03 -21.64 -6.76
C ARG A 438 4.03 -20.57 -6.35
N ASP A 439 4.48 -19.33 -6.16
CA ASP A 439 3.60 -18.23 -5.76
C ASP A 439 2.53 -17.94 -6.82
N ILE A 440 2.87 -18.02 -8.11
CA ILE A 440 1.90 -17.88 -9.20
C ILE A 440 0.86 -19.01 -9.17
N HIS A 441 1.28 -20.27 -9.03
CA HIS A 441 0.34 -21.39 -8.89
C HIS A 441 -0.56 -21.23 -7.66
N ARG A 442 0.03 -20.82 -6.52
CA ARG A 442 -0.68 -20.55 -5.27
C ARG A 442 -1.78 -19.51 -5.47
N LYS A 443 -1.46 -18.37 -6.09
CA LYS A 443 -2.42 -17.30 -6.40
C LYS A 443 -3.61 -17.79 -7.23
N TYR A 444 -3.37 -18.63 -8.25
CA TYR A 444 -4.46 -19.18 -9.06
C TYR A 444 -5.31 -20.21 -8.31
N LEU A 445 -4.69 -21.06 -7.50
CA LEU A 445 -5.40 -22.04 -6.67
C LEU A 445 -6.25 -21.35 -5.58
N GLU A 446 -5.74 -20.29 -4.95
CA GLU A 446 -6.47 -19.42 -4.02
C GLU A 446 -7.61 -18.67 -4.68
N ALA A 447 -7.42 -18.22 -5.92
CA ALA A 447 -8.48 -17.65 -6.74
C ALA A 447 -9.59 -18.68 -7.06
N GLY A 448 -9.31 -19.97 -6.95
CA GLY A 448 -10.29 -21.04 -7.08
C GLY A 448 -10.12 -21.88 -8.34
N ALA A 449 -8.99 -21.78 -9.04
CA ALA A 449 -8.67 -22.65 -10.16
C ALA A 449 -8.80 -24.13 -9.78
N ASP A 450 -9.40 -24.91 -10.67
CA ASP A 450 -9.50 -26.37 -10.57
C ASP A 450 -8.33 -27.07 -11.29
N ILE A 451 -7.83 -26.46 -12.36
CA ILE A 451 -6.74 -26.96 -13.19
C ILE A 451 -5.65 -25.88 -13.24
N ILE A 452 -4.39 -26.25 -13.03
CA ILE A 452 -3.24 -25.38 -13.26
C ILE A 452 -2.32 -25.98 -14.33
N GLU A 453 -1.74 -25.11 -15.14
CA GLU A 453 -0.79 -25.49 -16.19
C GLU A 453 0.64 -25.50 -15.64
N THR A 454 1.47 -26.48 -16.02
CA THR A 454 2.90 -26.45 -15.66
C THR A 454 3.62 -25.30 -16.37
N ASN A 455 4.65 -24.71 -15.74
CA ASN A 455 5.52 -23.71 -16.39
C ASN A 455 6.49 -24.37 -17.40
N THR A 456 5.93 -24.91 -18.49
CA THR A 456 6.66 -25.74 -19.47
C THR A 456 6.32 -25.43 -20.93
N PHE A 457 5.69 -24.29 -21.20
CA PHE A 457 5.23 -23.90 -22.54
C PHE A 457 6.31 -24.08 -23.63
N ASN A 458 7.56 -23.73 -23.32
CA ASN A 458 8.70 -23.84 -24.25
C ASN A 458 9.75 -24.87 -23.82
N ALA A 459 9.50 -25.70 -22.79
CA ALA A 459 10.47 -26.61 -22.17
C ALA A 459 10.84 -27.84 -23.03
N GLN A 460 11.14 -27.64 -24.31
CA GLN A 460 11.59 -28.67 -25.25
C GLN A 460 12.81 -28.18 -26.05
N ARG A 461 13.59 -29.12 -26.61
CA ARG A 461 14.94 -28.85 -27.15
C ARG A 461 15.02 -27.76 -28.21
N ILE A 462 13.98 -27.57 -29.01
CA ILE A 462 13.95 -26.60 -30.11
C ILE A 462 13.87 -25.17 -29.55
N SER A 463 12.91 -24.88 -28.66
CA SER A 463 12.74 -23.54 -28.06
C SER A 463 13.85 -23.27 -27.05
N MET A 464 14.22 -24.25 -26.22
CA MET A 464 15.35 -24.12 -25.29
C MET A 464 16.68 -23.94 -26.04
N GLY A 465 16.75 -24.33 -27.31
CA GLY A 465 17.92 -24.10 -28.14
C GLY A 465 18.20 -22.65 -28.46
N ASP A 466 17.19 -21.78 -28.43
CA ASP A 466 17.36 -20.34 -28.62
C ASP A 466 18.09 -19.68 -27.42
N PHE A 467 18.14 -20.38 -26.28
CA PHE A 467 18.82 -19.98 -25.04
C PHE A 467 20.03 -20.86 -24.69
N GLY A 468 20.41 -21.81 -25.56
CA GLY A 468 21.49 -22.76 -25.26
C GLY A 468 21.20 -23.72 -24.09
N MET A 469 19.93 -24.05 -23.85
CA MET A 469 19.44 -24.82 -22.70
C MET A 469 18.92 -26.22 -23.06
N GLN A 470 19.27 -26.74 -24.25
CA GLN A 470 18.72 -28.01 -24.77
C GLN A 470 18.97 -29.22 -23.86
N ASP A 471 20.06 -29.21 -23.11
CA ASP A 471 20.46 -30.34 -22.26
C ASP A 471 19.74 -30.34 -20.91
N TYR A 472 18.98 -29.28 -20.60
CA TYR A 472 18.24 -29.13 -19.34
C TYR A 472 16.72 -29.35 -19.51
N CYS A 473 16.23 -29.66 -20.70
CA CYS A 473 14.79 -29.79 -20.98
C CYS A 473 14.08 -30.76 -20.03
N ARG A 474 14.61 -31.99 -19.86
CA ARG A 474 14.02 -32.97 -18.94
C ARG A 474 13.95 -32.45 -17.51
N GLU A 475 15.03 -31.81 -17.05
CA GLU A 475 15.15 -31.30 -15.69
C GLU A 475 14.14 -30.18 -15.42
N ILE A 476 14.03 -29.22 -16.34
CA ILE A 476 13.09 -28.10 -16.28
C ILE A 476 11.64 -28.61 -16.18
N ASN A 477 11.25 -29.59 -17.02
CA ASN A 477 9.90 -30.14 -16.99
C ASN A 477 9.61 -30.84 -15.65
N LEU A 478 10.54 -31.68 -15.16
CA LEU A 478 10.33 -32.39 -13.89
C LEU A 478 10.21 -31.43 -12.71
N ALA A 479 11.03 -30.38 -12.67
CA ALA A 479 10.94 -29.35 -11.64
C ALA A 479 9.61 -28.59 -11.72
N ALA A 480 9.19 -28.18 -12.91
CA ALA A 480 7.91 -27.48 -13.12
C ALA A 480 6.72 -28.35 -12.69
N VAL A 481 6.72 -29.64 -13.03
CA VAL A 481 5.65 -30.57 -12.64
C VAL A 481 5.63 -30.75 -11.13
N LYS A 482 6.80 -30.91 -10.50
CA LYS A 482 6.91 -31.06 -9.05
C LYS A 482 6.33 -29.85 -8.32
N ILE A 483 6.74 -28.64 -8.69
CA ILE A 483 6.25 -27.39 -8.07
C ILE A 483 4.72 -27.30 -8.23
N ALA A 484 4.21 -27.52 -9.44
CA ALA A 484 2.77 -27.49 -9.69
C ALA A 484 2.02 -28.57 -8.88
N ARG A 485 2.55 -29.80 -8.82
CA ARG A 485 1.94 -30.93 -8.11
C ARG A 485 1.87 -30.70 -6.61
N GLU A 486 2.98 -30.28 -5.99
CA GLU A 486 3.03 -30.00 -4.56
C GLU A 486 2.03 -28.90 -4.19
N THR A 487 2.00 -27.83 -4.98
CA THR A 487 1.06 -26.72 -4.75
C THR A 487 -0.38 -27.17 -4.95
N ALA A 488 -0.70 -27.88 -6.04
CA ALA A 488 -2.06 -28.39 -6.29
C ALA A 488 -2.53 -29.35 -5.18
N ASP A 489 -1.64 -30.22 -4.69
CA ASP A 489 -1.94 -31.16 -3.61
C ASP A 489 -2.29 -30.45 -2.30
N GLN A 490 -1.60 -29.35 -1.96
CA GLN A 490 -1.89 -28.54 -0.76
C GLN A 490 -3.30 -27.92 -0.79
N TYR A 491 -3.79 -27.54 -1.97
CA TYR A 491 -5.10 -26.91 -2.16
C TYR A 491 -6.22 -27.91 -2.50
N SER A 492 -5.88 -29.20 -2.58
CA SER A 492 -6.81 -30.23 -2.99
C SER A 492 -7.57 -30.80 -1.81
N THR A 493 -8.91 -30.80 -1.91
CA THR A 493 -9.78 -31.52 -0.97
C THR A 493 -10.52 -32.67 -1.67
N PRO A 494 -11.09 -33.64 -0.93
CA PRO A 494 -11.94 -34.68 -1.53
C PRO A 494 -13.12 -34.10 -2.33
N GLU A 495 -13.66 -32.95 -1.91
CA GLU A 495 -14.80 -32.28 -2.55
C GLU A 495 -14.38 -31.42 -3.75
N LYS A 496 -13.15 -30.87 -3.72
CA LYS A 496 -12.63 -30.01 -4.77
C LYS A 496 -11.17 -30.41 -5.11
N PRO A 497 -10.98 -31.52 -5.85
CA PRO A 497 -9.65 -31.91 -6.30
C PRO A 497 -9.05 -30.87 -7.25
N ARG A 498 -7.74 -30.64 -7.13
CA ARG A 498 -6.91 -29.81 -8.03
C ARG A 498 -6.13 -30.67 -9.01
N TYR A 499 -6.05 -30.23 -10.25
CA TYR A 499 -5.42 -30.99 -11.33
C TYR A 499 -4.25 -30.21 -11.92
N VAL A 500 -3.19 -30.91 -12.30
CA VAL A 500 -2.02 -30.34 -12.97
C VAL A 500 -1.98 -30.86 -14.39
N VAL A 501 -1.99 -29.97 -15.38
CA VAL A 501 -1.84 -30.33 -16.79
C VAL A 501 -0.48 -29.88 -17.32
N GLY A 502 0.17 -30.76 -18.07
CA GLY A 502 1.44 -30.46 -18.72
C GLY A 502 1.24 -29.53 -19.91
N SER A 503 1.63 -28.26 -19.80
CA SER A 503 1.57 -27.30 -20.92
C SER A 503 2.65 -27.60 -21.96
N ILE A 504 2.23 -27.73 -23.22
CA ILE A 504 3.06 -28.03 -24.39
C ILE A 504 2.76 -27.01 -25.48
N GLY A 505 3.69 -26.08 -25.70
CA GLY A 505 3.55 -25.05 -26.73
C GLY A 505 3.92 -25.51 -28.15
N PRO A 506 3.74 -24.62 -29.15
CA PRO A 506 3.93 -24.92 -30.57
C PRO A 506 5.40 -24.93 -31.04
N THR A 507 6.35 -24.69 -30.14
CA THR A 507 7.79 -24.45 -30.37
C THR A 507 8.11 -23.14 -31.12
N SER A 508 9.38 -22.71 -31.09
CA SER A 508 9.85 -21.51 -31.80
C SER A 508 9.99 -21.69 -33.32
N ARG A 509 9.82 -22.93 -33.85
CA ARG A 509 10.00 -23.26 -35.27
C ARG A 509 8.85 -24.14 -35.78
N THR A 510 8.56 -24.07 -37.07
CA THR A 510 7.40 -24.78 -37.63
C THR A 510 7.83 -25.73 -38.75
N THR A 511 6.98 -26.73 -38.99
CA THR A 511 7.15 -27.65 -40.13
C THR A 511 6.50 -27.10 -41.39
N SER A 512 5.51 -26.21 -41.26
CA SER A 512 4.76 -25.64 -42.39
C SER A 512 5.41 -24.39 -43.02
N VAL A 513 6.19 -23.60 -42.27
CA VAL A 513 6.80 -22.35 -42.75
C VAL A 513 8.22 -22.18 -42.19
N ALA A 514 9.19 -21.99 -43.08
CA ALA A 514 10.56 -21.71 -42.65
C ALA A 514 10.74 -20.21 -42.34
N THR A 515 10.86 -19.83 -41.06
CA THR A 515 11.24 -18.46 -40.66
C THR A 515 12.68 -18.09 -41.09
N SER A 516 13.52 -19.09 -41.40
CA SER A 516 14.93 -18.92 -41.81
C SER A 516 15.36 -19.76 -43.03
N GLY A 517 14.41 -20.31 -43.79
CA GLY A 517 14.67 -20.96 -45.10
C GLY A 517 14.83 -22.49 -45.12
N ILE A 518 14.81 -23.19 -43.98
CA ILE A 518 14.71 -24.67 -43.93
C ILE A 518 13.60 -25.06 -42.93
N PRO A 519 12.51 -25.71 -43.37
CA PRO A 519 11.50 -26.27 -42.45
C PRO A 519 12.13 -27.27 -41.50
N LEU A 520 11.70 -27.27 -40.24
CA LEU A 520 12.21 -28.22 -39.26
C LEU A 520 11.86 -29.66 -39.68
N PRO A 521 12.80 -30.62 -39.67
CA PRO A 521 12.49 -32.01 -39.96
C PRO A 521 11.44 -32.55 -38.99
N LYS A 522 10.40 -33.22 -39.52
CA LYS A 522 9.30 -33.79 -38.70
C LYS A 522 9.80 -34.73 -37.61
N GLU A 523 10.87 -35.48 -37.90
CA GLU A 523 11.52 -36.39 -36.96
C GLU A 523 12.09 -35.64 -35.74
N GLN A 524 12.85 -34.56 -35.98
CA GLN A 524 13.42 -33.73 -34.91
C GLN A 524 12.35 -33.07 -34.04
N LEU A 525 11.24 -32.65 -34.64
CA LEU A 525 10.09 -32.12 -33.90
C LEU A 525 9.43 -33.21 -33.04
N GLY A 526 9.28 -34.41 -33.60
CA GLY A 526 8.75 -35.57 -32.88
C GLY A 526 9.61 -35.91 -31.66
N GLU A 527 10.93 -36.00 -31.83
CA GLU A 527 11.87 -36.28 -30.73
C GLU A 527 11.78 -35.23 -29.61
N ALA A 528 11.68 -33.94 -29.96
CA ALA A 528 11.56 -32.87 -28.97
C ALA A 528 10.27 -32.96 -28.16
N TYR A 529 9.13 -33.22 -28.80
CA TYR A 529 7.87 -33.44 -28.10
C TYR A 529 7.89 -34.72 -27.26
N GLU A 530 8.45 -35.81 -27.76
CA GLU A 530 8.56 -37.07 -27.00
C GLU A 530 9.38 -36.90 -25.73
N GLU A 531 10.49 -36.17 -25.77
CA GLU A 531 11.30 -35.90 -24.57
C GLU A 531 10.51 -35.10 -23.53
N GLN A 532 9.84 -34.02 -23.96
CA GLN A 532 9.04 -33.18 -23.07
C GLN A 532 7.88 -33.97 -22.45
N ILE A 533 7.08 -34.64 -23.28
CA ILE A 533 5.91 -35.42 -22.84
C ILE A 533 6.35 -36.54 -21.89
N LYS A 534 7.49 -37.19 -22.16
CA LYS A 534 8.03 -38.22 -21.27
C LYS A 534 8.37 -37.61 -19.90
N ALA A 535 9.01 -36.45 -19.85
CA ALA A 535 9.33 -35.77 -18.60
C ALA A 535 8.07 -35.34 -17.83
N LEU A 536 7.07 -34.77 -18.51
CA LEU A 536 5.77 -34.41 -17.90
C LEU A 536 5.07 -35.64 -17.32
N ARG A 537 5.00 -36.74 -18.08
CA ARG A 537 4.41 -38.01 -17.64
C ARG A 537 5.16 -38.59 -16.44
N ASP A 538 6.49 -38.66 -16.52
CA ASP A 538 7.34 -39.17 -15.44
C ASP A 538 7.20 -38.31 -14.17
N GLY A 539 6.94 -37.00 -14.31
CA GLY A 539 6.66 -36.07 -13.20
C GLY A 539 5.26 -36.21 -12.58
N GLY A 540 4.33 -36.92 -13.23
CA GLY A 540 3.01 -37.21 -12.68
C GLY A 540 1.97 -36.11 -12.92
N VAL A 541 1.89 -35.52 -14.12
CA VAL A 541 0.74 -34.68 -14.51
C VAL A 541 -0.56 -35.49 -14.62
N ASP A 542 -1.71 -34.84 -14.47
CA ASP A 542 -3.05 -35.44 -14.62
C ASP A 542 -3.55 -35.43 -16.07
N GLY A 543 -2.92 -34.66 -16.95
CA GLY A 543 -3.25 -34.55 -18.37
C GLY A 543 -2.20 -33.78 -19.15
N LEU A 544 -2.32 -33.80 -20.47
CA LEU A 544 -1.45 -33.06 -21.39
C LEU A 544 -2.25 -32.01 -22.13
N LEU A 545 -1.75 -30.78 -22.17
CA LEU A 545 -2.38 -29.68 -22.88
C LEU A 545 -1.45 -29.20 -24.00
N ILE A 546 -1.79 -29.55 -25.25
CA ILE A 546 -1.14 -28.99 -26.43
C ILE A 546 -1.88 -27.70 -26.76
N GLU A 547 -1.25 -26.57 -26.50
CA GLU A 547 -1.91 -25.27 -26.55
C GLU A 547 -1.24 -24.25 -27.48
N THR A 548 -1.97 -23.17 -27.76
CA THR A 548 -1.56 -22.11 -28.69
C THR A 548 -1.20 -22.71 -30.06
N ILE A 549 -1.99 -23.69 -30.51
CA ILE A 549 -1.77 -24.35 -31.79
C ILE A 549 -2.04 -23.35 -32.91
N PHE A 550 -0.96 -22.88 -33.54
CA PHE A 550 -1.03 -22.04 -34.75
C PHE A 550 -0.55 -22.77 -36.01
N ASP A 551 0.02 -23.97 -35.88
CA ASP A 551 0.37 -24.87 -36.98
C ASP A 551 -0.16 -26.29 -36.68
N VAL A 552 -1.16 -26.74 -37.46
CA VAL A 552 -1.80 -28.04 -37.22
C VAL A 552 -0.90 -29.22 -37.57
N GLU A 553 0.15 -29.03 -38.39
CA GLU A 553 1.15 -30.07 -38.65
C GLU A 553 2.03 -30.32 -37.44
N ASN A 554 2.45 -29.26 -36.74
CA ASN A 554 3.16 -29.37 -35.47
C ASN A 554 2.29 -30.07 -34.42
N ALA A 555 1.01 -29.68 -34.33
CA ALA A 555 0.07 -30.32 -33.42
C ALA A 555 -0.11 -31.80 -33.73
N ARG A 556 -0.19 -32.21 -35.01
CA ARG A 556 -0.29 -33.63 -35.37
C ARG A 556 0.90 -34.43 -34.87
N ILE A 557 2.11 -33.88 -34.97
CA ILE A 557 3.33 -34.54 -34.48
C ILE A 557 3.33 -34.64 -32.96
N ALA A 558 2.93 -33.57 -32.25
CA ALA A 558 2.79 -33.58 -30.79
C ALA A 558 1.73 -34.59 -30.31
N ILE A 559 0.61 -34.70 -31.03
CA ILE A 559 -0.46 -35.67 -30.73
C ILE A 559 0.04 -37.11 -30.91
N GLU A 560 0.79 -37.40 -31.98
CA GLU A 560 1.38 -38.73 -32.18
C GLU A 560 2.45 -39.06 -31.13
N ALA A 561 3.24 -38.08 -30.70
CA ALA A 561 4.16 -38.23 -29.57
C ALA A 561 3.40 -38.52 -28.27
N ALA A 562 2.30 -37.80 -27.98
CA ALA A 562 1.46 -38.02 -26.81
C ALA A 562 0.84 -39.42 -26.80
N LYS A 563 0.28 -39.88 -27.94
CA LYS A 563 -0.25 -41.23 -28.10
C LYS A 563 0.78 -42.32 -27.84
N ARG A 564 2.05 -42.07 -28.22
CA ARG A 564 3.13 -43.06 -28.06
C ARG A 564 3.67 -43.09 -26.64
N ILE A 565 3.88 -41.93 -26.04
CA ILE A 565 4.62 -41.80 -24.77
C ILE A 565 3.67 -41.83 -23.57
N ALA A 566 2.48 -41.26 -23.69
CA ALA A 566 1.53 -41.15 -22.58
C ALA A 566 0.08 -41.48 -23.02
N PRO A 567 -0.18 -42.67 -23.58
CA PRO A 567 -1.52 -43.05 -24.07
C PRO A 567 -2.61 -43.04 -22.98
N ASP A 568 -2.21 -43.17 -21.72
CA ASP A 568 -3.11 -43.24 -20.57
C ASP A 568 -3.52 -41.85 -20.03
N LEU A 569 -2.87 -40.77 -20.48
CA LEU A 569 -3.17 -39.41 -20.02
C LEU A 569 -4.23 -38.72 -20.89
N PRO A 570 -5.21 -38.03 -20.30
CA PRO A 570 -6.14 -37.17 -21.03
C PRO A 570 -5.41 -36.12 -21.87
N LEU A 571 -5.75 -36.04 -23.15
CA LEU A 571 -5.17 -35.10 -24.09
C LEU A 571 -6.13 -33.92 -24.35
N MET A 572 -5.69 -32.70 -24.05
CA MET A 572 -6.40 -31.46 -24.33
C MET A 572 -5.73 -30.73 -25.49
N LEU A 573 -6.54 -30.17 -26.40
CA LEU A 573 -6.06 -29.39 -27.55
C LEU A 573 -6.62 -27.98 -27.49
N SER A 574 -5.77 -26.97 -27.67
CA SER A 574 -6.21 -25.58 -27.70
C SER A 574 -5.57 -24.80 -28.85
N PHE A 575 -6.41 -24.17 -29.66
CA PHE A 575 -6.03 -23.53 -30.91
C PHE A 575 -5.97 -22.01 -30.77
N SER A 576 -5.01 -21.40 -31.46
CA SER A 576 -4.98 -19.96 -31.68
C SER A 576 -5.51 -19.66 -33.09
N VAL A 577 -6.72 -19.09 -33.16
CA VAL A 577 -7.41 -18.78 -34.41
C VAL A 577 -7.45 -17.29 -34.68
N THR A 578 -7.48 -16.92 -35.95
CA THR A 578 -7.53 -15.51 -36.39
C THR A 578 -8.87 -15.11 -36.98
N THR A 579 -9.69 -16.09 -37.36
CA THR A 579 -10.94 -15.84 -38.07
C THR A 579 -12.12 -16.62 -37.47
N PRO A 580 -13.34 -16.07 -37.50
CA PRO A 580 -14.53 -16.72 -36.95
C PRO A 580 -14.89 -18.05 -37.62
N ASP A 581 -14.42 -18.29 -38.84
CA ASP A 581 -14.64 -19.54 -39.60
C ASP A 581 -13.61 -20.63 -39.26
N GLY A 582 -12.75 -20.42 -38.25
CA GLY A 582 -11.87 -21.45 -37.72
C GLY A 582 -10.53 -21.60 -38.42
N HIS A 583 -10.00 -20.53 -39.04
CA HIS A 583 -8.66 -20.55 -39.61
C HIS A 583 -7.62 -19.92 -38.67
N ASN A 584 -6.49 -20.60 -38.54
CA ASN A 584 -5.32 -20.10 -37.79
C ASN A 584 -4.50 -19.09 -38.61
N MET A 585 -3.42 -18.55 -38.02
CA MET A 585 -2.53 -17.58 -38.69
C MET A 585 -1.89 -18.11 -39.99
N MET A 586 -1.82 -19.43 -40.16
CA MET A 586 -1.28 -20.09 -41.36
C MET A 586 -2.36 -20.37 -42.41
N GLY A 587 -3.61 -19.95 -42.18
CA GLY A 587 -4.73 -20.21 -43.07
C GLY A 587 -5.18 -21.68 -43.07
N GLN A 588 -4.83 -22.46 -42.05
CA GLN A 588 -5.25 -23.86 -41.91
C GLN A 588 -6.58 -23.92 -41.14
N SER A 589 -7.53 -24.71 -41.64
CA SER A 589 -8.83 -24.94 -40.99
C SER A 589 -8.68 -25.88 -39.81
N ILE A 590 -9.02 -25.42 -38.60
CA ILE A 590 -9.03 -26.28 -37.42
C ILE A 590 -10.16 -27.32 -37.49
N LEU A 591 -11.28 -26.99 -38.14
CA LEU A 591 -12.43 -27.89 -38.25
C LEU A 591 -12.07 -29.10 -39.13
N GLU A 592 -11.45 -28.85 -40.29
CA GLU A 592 -10.97 -29.92 -41.18
C GLU A 592 -9.89 -30.78 -40.50
N PHE A 593 -9.02 -30.15 -39.71
CA PHE A 593 -8.01 -30.87 -38.93
C PHE A 593 -8.65 -31.80 -37.90
N LEU A 594 -9.67 -31.33 -37.17
CA LEU A 594 -10.38 -32.10 -36.15
C LEU A 594 -11.22 -33.24 -36.75
N GLU A 595 -11.84 -33.03 -37.91
CA GLU A 595 -12.55 -34.08 -38.65
C GLU A 595 -11.62 -35.22 -39.08
N GLY A 596 -10.36 -34.90 -39.39
CA GLY A 596 -9.33 -35.85 -39.78
C GLY A 596 -8.56 -36.49 -38.62
N LEU A 597 -8.92 -36.20 -37.36
CA LEU A 597 -8.15 -36.62 -36.19
C LEU A 597 -8.57 -38.02 -35.72
N ASP A 598 -7.60 -38.95 -35.65
CA ASP A 598 -7.80 -40.34 -35.22
C ASP A 598 -7.82 -40.54 -33.68
N VAL A 599 -7.69 -39.45 -32.92
CA VAL A 599 -7.80 -39.47 -31.46
C VAL A 599 -8.96 -38.60 -31.02
N LYS A 600 -9.68 -39.05 -29.99
CA LYS A 600 -10.70 -38.24 -29.33
C LYS A 600 -10.06 -37.51 -28.14
N PRO A 601 -9.70 -36.21 -28.27
CA PRO A 601 -9.18 -35.45 -27.14
C PRO A 601 -10.22 -35.32 -26.04
N TYR A 602 -9.76 -35.16 -24.80
CA TYR A 602 -10.58 -34.88 -23.62
C TYR A 602 -11.30 -33.53 -23.76
N SER A 603 -10.61 -32.51 -24.27
CA SER A 603 -11.19 -31.21 -24.60
C SER A 603 -10.56 -30.62 -25.86
N ILE A 604 -11.35 -29.81 -26.57
CA ILE A 604 -10.90 -28.95 -27.67
C ILE A 604 -11.29 -27.52 -27.32
N GLY A 605 -10.37 -26.59 -27.47
CA GLY A 605 -10.63 -25.20 -27.13
C GLY A 605 -9.90 -24.18 -27.95
N ILE A 606 -10.07 -22.93 -27.51
CA ILE A 606 -9.45 -21.76 -28.12
C ILE A 606 -8.81 -20.92 -27.01
N ASN A 607 -7.58 -20.49 -27.26
CA ASN A 607 -6.85 -19.61 -26.37
C ASN A 607 -6.18 -18.44 -27.10
N CYS A 608 -5.73 -17.48 -26.29
CA CYS A 608 -4.97 -16.31 -26.70
C CYS A 608 -5.68 -15.44 -27.77
N LEU A 609 -7.00 -15.37 -27.68
CA LEU A 609 -7.87 -14.50 -28.46
C LEU A 609 -8.22 -13.23 -27.68
N SER A 610 -8.43 -12.11 -28.37
CA SER A 610 -8.79 -10.83 -27.74
C SER A 610 -10.29 -10.50 -27.77
N ASP A 611 -11.02 -11.06 -28.74
CA ASP A 611 -12.46 -10.84 -28.96
C ASP A 611 -13.25 -12.16 -28.89
N VAL A 612 -13.86 -12.40 -27.73
CA VAL A 612 -14.65 -13.61 -27.45
C VAL A 612 -15.95 -13.63 -28.27
N GLN A 613 -16.58 -12.46 -28.47
CA GLN A 613 -17.87 -12.38 -29.15
C GLN A 613 -17.72 -12.82 -30.60
N GLN A 614 -16.63 -12.40 -31.25
CA GLN A 614 -16.33 -12.81 -32.62
C GLN A 614 -16.16 -14.34 -32.76
N MET A 615 -15.66 -15.02 -31.72
CA MET A 615 -15.38 -16.47 -31.74
C MET A 615 -16.57 -17.35 -31.32
N THR A 616 -17.70 -16.76 -30.89
CA THR A 616 -18.89 -17.50 -30.45
C THR A 616 -19.38 -18.55 -31.46
N PRO A 617 -19.49 -18.26 -32.78
CA PRO A 617 -19.92 -19.27 -33.76
C PRO A 617 -19.00 -20.50 -33.80
N LEU A 618 -17.69 -20.28 -33.72
CA LEU A 618 -16.70 -21.34 -33.75
C LEU A 618 -16.76 -22.20 -32.50
N VAL A 619 -16.90 -21.60 -31.31
CA VAL A 619 -17.08 -22.33 -30.04
C VAL A 619 -18.30 -23.26 -30.11
N CYS A 620 -19.42 -22.80 -30.68
CA CYS A 620 -20.60 -23.63 -30.88
C CYS A 620 -20.36 -24.77 -31.90
N GLN A 621 -19.55 -24.56 -32.94
CA GLN A 621 -19.16 -25.62 -33.88
C GLN A 621 -18.27 -26.67 -33.20
N LEU A 622 -17.33 -26.25 -32.34
CA LEU A 622 -16.49 -27.17 -31.57
C LEU A 622 -17.31 -28.10 -30.67
N ALA A 623 -18.43 -27.60 -30.11
CA ALA A 623 -19.35 -28.41 -29.31
C ALA A 623 -19.95 -29.61 -30.08
N GLN A 624 -20.02 -29.53 -31.41
CA GLN A 624 -20.57 -30.59 -32.27
C GLN A 624 -19.62 -31.79 -32.44
N PHE A 625 -18.34 -31.65 -32.11
CA PHE A 625 -17.35 -32.75 -32.18
C PHE A 625 -17.50 -33.78 -31.05
N GLY A 626 -18.49 -33.61 -30.16
CA GLY A 626 -18.78 -34.58 -29.11
C GLY A 626 -17.64 -34.72 -28.09
N THR A 627 -16.85 -33.67 -27.90
CA THR A 627 -15.86 -33.52 -26.83
C THR A 627 -16.14 -32.28 -25.97
N LYS A 628 -15.41 -32.13 -24.87
CA LYS A 628 -15.53 -30.94 -24.00
C LYS A 628 -14.94 -29.72 -24.67
N VAL A 629 -15.50 -28.55 -24.42
CA VAL A 629 -15.04 -27.29 -24.99
C VAL A 629 -14.35 -26.43 -23.92
N SER A 630 -13.13 -25.98 -24.22
CA SER A 630 -12.38 -25.04 -23.36
C SER A 630 -12.24 -23.66 -24.01
N LEU A 631 -12.28 -22.60 -23.20
CA LEU A 631 -12.08 -21.23 -23.67
C LEU A 631 -11.32 -20.41 -22.64
N TYR A 632 -10.17 -19.87 -23.03
CA TYR A 632 -9.33 -19.06 -22.14
C TYR A 632 -8.68 -17.89 -22.90
N PRO A 633 -9.39 -16.75 -23.01
CA PRO A 633 -8.98 -15.60 -23.81
C PRO A 633 -7.91 -14.74 -23.12
N ASN A 634 -7.28 -13.83 -23.89
CA ASN A 634 -6.44 -12.76 -23.35
C ASN A 634 -7.29 -11.71 -22.63
N ALA A 635 -6.68 -10.96 -21.72
CA ALA A 635 -7.26 -9.76 -21.10
C ALA A 635 -7.25 -8.57 -22.08
N GLY A 636 -7.81 -8.75 -23.27
CA GLY A 636 -7.81 -7.79 -24.37
C GLY A 636 -6.55 -7.85 -25.24
N MET A 637 -6.37 -6.84 -26.08
CA MET A 637 -5.14 -6.64 -26.84
C MET A 637 -4.09 -5.93 -25.97
N PRO A 638 -2.80 -6.28 -26.09
CA PRO A 638 -1.75 -5.52 -25.44
C PRO A 638 -1.69 -4.11 -26.04
N ASP A 639 -1.44 -3.11 -25.19
CA ASP A 639 -1.17 -1.75 -25.63
C ASP A 639 0.26 -1.60 -26.20
N ALA A 640 0.64 -0.37 -26.57
CA ALA A 640 1.97 -0.09 -27.13
C ALA A 640 3.13 -0.41 -26.17
N LYS A 641 2.87 -0.60 -24.87
CA LYS A 641 3.84 -0.98 -23.85
C LYS A 641 3.76 -2.48 -23.50
N GLY A 642 2.90 -3.25 -24.19
CA GLY A 642 2.68 -4.67 -23.91
C GLY A 642 1.72 -4.95 -22.76
N GLN A 643 1.00 -3.94 -22.24
CA GLN A 643 0.11 -4.10 -21.08
C GLN A 643 -1.32 -4.46 -21.52
N TYR A 644 -1.97 -5.33 -20.74
CA TYR A 644 -3.34 -5.79 -20.99
C TYR A 644 -4.31 -5.07 -20.06
N ASN A 645 -5.30 -4.38 -20.65
CA ASN A 645 -6.14 -3.42 -19.92
C ASN A 645 -7.58 -3.90 -19.69
N LYS A 646 -7.98 -5.09 -20.18
CA LYS A 646 -9.33 -5.61 -19.95
C LYS A 646 -9.46 -6.05 -18.50
N THR A 647 -10.48 -5.56 -17.80
CA THR A 647 -10.72 -5.87 -16.39
C THR A 647 -11.31 -7.26 -16.19
N PRO A 648 -11.22 -7.86 -14.98
CA PRO A 648 -11.88 -9.12 -14.64
C PRO A 648 -13.37 -9.15 -15.00
N GLN A 649 -14.10 -8.07 -14.70
CA GLN A 649 -15.53 -7.96 -14.95
C GLN A 649 -15.83 -7.92 -16.45
N ALA A 650 -15.04 -7.17 -17.22
CA ALA A 650 -15.23 -7.09 -18.67
C ALA A 650 -14.94 -8.43 -19.34
N LEU A 651 -13.86 -9.12 -18.94
CA LEU A 651 -13.54 -10.44 -19.50
C LEU A 651 -14.56 -11.51 -19.10
N LEU A 652 -15.06 -11.50 -17.86
CA LEU A 652 -16.13 -12.40 -17.46
C LEU A 652 -17.41 -12.12 -18.25
N ALA A 653 -17.78 -10.86 -18.47
CA ALA A 653 -18.96 -10.50 -19.26
C ALA A 653 -18.87 -11.05 -20.70
N ASP A 654 -17.68 -11.01 -21.30
CA ASP A 654 -17.42 -11.57 -22.62
C ASP A 654 -17.62 -13.11 -22.65
N ILE A 655 -17.21 -13.82 -21.61
CA ILE A 655 -17.36 -15.29 -21.49
C ILE A 655 -18.77 -15.69 -21.05
N TRP A 656 -19.45 -14.84 -20.27
CA TRP A 656 -20.74 -15.14 -19.63
C TRP A 656 -21.80 -15.59 -20.62
N GLN A 657 -21.85 -14.95 -21.80
CA GLN A 657 -22.82 -15.33 -22.83
C GLN A 657 -22.66 -16.80 -23.26
N LEU A 658 -21.44 -17.31 -23.36
CA LEU A 658 -21.19 -18.71 -23.73
C LEU A 658 -21.47 -19.68 -22.57
N LEU A 659 -21.24 -19.24 -21.32
CA LEU A 659 -21.57 -20.01 -20.12
C LEU A 659 -23.09 -20.14 -19.93
N GLU A 660 -23.83 -19.04 -20.06
CA GLU A 660 -25.29 -19.01 -19.94
C GLU A 660 -25.95 -19.87 -21.02
N ASN A 661 -25.34 -19.97 -22.20
CA ASN A 661 -25.79 -20.84 -23.28
C ASN A 661 -25.23 -22.28 -23.21
N HIS A 662 -24.63 -22.68 -22.08
CA HIS A 662 -24.12 -24.03 -21.85
C HIS A 662 -23.13 -24.52 -22.93
N CYS A 663 -22.30 -23.63 -23.48
CA CYS A 663 -21.38 -23.93 -24.58
C CYS A 663 -19.98 -24.36 -24.13
N LEU A 664 -19.66 -24.27 -22.83
CA LEU A 664 -18.31 -24.44 -22.29
C LEU A 664 -18.28 -25.51 -21.19
N ASN A 665 -17.13 -26.19 -21.07
CA ASN A 665 -16.82 -27.14 -20.00
C ASN A 665 -15.63 -26.66 -19.15
N ILE A 666 -14.69 -25.92 -19.74
CA ILE A 666 -13.51 -25.38 -19.06
C ILE A 666 -13.37 -23.91 -19.44
N ILE A 667 -13.17 -23.04 -18.46
CA ILE A 667 -12.90 -21.62 -18.65
C ILE A 667 -11.58 -21.24 -17.98
N GLY A 668 -10.87 -20.25 -18.49
CA GLY A 668 -9.63 -19.75 -17.87
C GLY A 668 -9.15 -18.46 -18.52
N GLY A 669 -7.86 -18.18 -18.44
CA GLY A 669 -7.25 -17.01 -19.07
C GLY A 669 -5.92 -17.30 -19.79
N CYS A 670 -5.64 -16.57 -20.88
CA CYS A 670 -4.30 -16.51 -21.50
C CYS A 670 -3.65 -15.15 -21.13
N CYS A 671 -2.94 -14.49 -22.05
CA CYS A 671 -2.06 -13.36 -21.76
C CYS A 671 -2.80 -12.19 -21.11
N GLY A 672 -2.19 -11.62 -20.07
CA GLY A 672 -2.73 -10.50 -19.32
C GLY A 672 -3.75 -10.86 -18.24
N THR A 673 -4.18 -12.12 -18.17
CA THR A 673 -5.09 -12.58 -17.11
C THR A 673 -4.33 -12.84 -15.81
N THR A 674 -4.98 -12.50 -14.69
CA THR A 674 -4.41 -12.57 -13.34
C THR A 674 -5.30 -13.42 -12.43
N ASP A 675 -4.85 -13.69 -11.21
CA ASP A 675 -5.65 -14.35 -10.17
C ASP A 675 -6.99 -13.64 -9.91
N ALA A 676 -7.05 -12.31 -10.06
CA ALA A 676 -8.31 -11.55 -9.95
C ALA A 676 -9.32 -11.93 -11.05
N HIS A 677 -8.84 -12.23 -12.26
CA HIS A 677 -9.70 -12.71 -13.36
C HIS A 677 -10.23 -14.11 -13.05
N ILE A 678 -9.32 -15.01 -12.65
CA ILE A 678 -9.66 -16.39 -12.31
C ILE A 678 -10.61 -16.45 -11.13
N ARG A 679 -10.45 -15.57 -10.13
CA ARG A 679 -11.34 -15.49 -8.96
C ARG A 679 -12.77 -15.16 -9.35
N LEU A 680 -12.94 -14.19 -10.25
CA LEU A 680 -14.27 -13.82 -10.71
C LEU A 680 -14.91 -14.93 -11.54
N MET A 681 -14.13 -15.60 -12.40
CA MET A 681 -14.60 -16.76 -13.16
C MET A 681 -15.00 -17.93 -12.25
N ALA A 682 -14.17 -18.26 -11.25
CA ALA A 682 -14.45 -19.31 -10.28
C ALA A 682 -15.69 -19.03 -9.45
N GLN A 683 -15.86 -17.80 -8.97
CA GLN A 683 -17.08 -17.38 -8.27
C GLN A 683 -18.32 -17.48 -9.16
N ALA A 684 -18.20 -17.16 -10.45
CA ALA A 684 -19.31 -17.19 -11.39
C ALA A 684 -19.81 -18.61 -11.71
N VAL A 685 -18.95 -19.62 -11.65
CA VAL A 685 -19.30 -21.03 -11.93
C VAL A 685 -19.45 -21.88 -10.67
N GLU A 686 -19.29 -21.30 -9.48
CA GLU A 686 -19.45 -22.01 -8.21
C GLU A 686 -20.93 -22.43 -8.02
N PRO A 687 -21.21 -23.70 -7.69
CA PRO A 687 -22.58 -24.19 -7.53
C PRO A 687 -23.36 -23.46 -6.42
N VAL A 688 -24.46 -22.79 -6.75
CA VAL A 688 -25.40 -22.22 -5.76
C VAL A 688 -26.49 -23.24 -5.47
N LYS A 689 -26.85 -23.42 -4.19
CA LYS A 689 -27.89 -24.40 -3.79
C LYS A 689 -29.23 -24.11 -4.49
N GLY A 690 -29.61 -24.97 -5.43
CA GLY A 690 -30.85 -24.87 -6.21
C GLY A 690 -30.72 -24.16 -7.58
N LEU A 691 -29.53 -23.66 -7.94
CA LEU A 691 -29.22 -23.01 -9.22
C LEU A 691 -27.84 -23.52 -9.71
N TYR A 692 -27.81 -24.29 -10.79
CA TYR A 692 -26.57 -24.86 -11.32
C TYR A 692 -26.39 -24.47 -12.79
N LEU A 693 -25.23 -23.90 -13.12
CA LEU A 693 -24.76 -23.82 -14.50
C LEU A 693 -24.36 -25.23 -14.94
N SER A 694 -25.13 -25.83 -15.85
CA SER A 694 -24.76 -27.12 -16.44
C SER A 694 -23.66 -26.93 -17.48
N PRO A 695 -22.59 -27.76 -17.46
CA PRO A 695 -21.59 -27.74 -18.53
C PRO A 695 -22.20 -28.25 -19.84
N LEU A 696 -21.54 -27.95 -20.97
CA LEU A 696 -21.93 -28.52 -22.27
C LEU A 696 -22.00 -30.04 -22.20
N THR A 697 -23.12 -30.61 -22.66
CA THR A 697 -23.25 -32.06 -22.89
C THR A 697 -22.71 -32.40 -24.28
N PRO A 698 -21.61 -33.16 -24.41
CA PRO A 698 -21.01 -33.40 -25.72
C PRO A 698 -21.97 -34.08 -26.70
N GLY A 699 -22.18 -33.48 -27.87
CA GLY A 699 -23.06 -34.01 -28.93
C GLY A 699 -24.51 -33.47 -28.95
N ASN A 700 -24.88 -32.58 -28.02
CA ASN A 700 -26.13 -31.80 -28.10
C ASN A 700 -25.90 -30.46 -28.80
N ASP A 701 -26.83 -30.04 -29.65
CA ASP A 701 -26.81 -28.72 -30.30
C ASP A 701 -27.31 -27.64 -29.31
N PRO A 702 -26.46 -26.69 -28.88
CA PRO A 702 -26.89 -25.58 -28.04
C PRO A 702 -27.69 -24.60 -28.92
N GLY A 703 -29.01 -24.83 -29.02
CA GLY A 703 -29.90 -24.14 -29.97
C GLY A 703 -29.67 -22.62 -30.06
N LEU A 704 -29.18 -22.16 -31.23
CA LEU A 704 -28.78 -20.79 -31.53
C LEU A 704 -29.94 -19.79 -31.75
N SER A 705 -31.16 -20.05 -31.27
CA SER A 705 -32.35 -19.26 -31.64
C SER A 705 -32.42 -17.85 -31.05
N GLY A 706 -31.45 -17.43 -30.23
CA GLY A 706 -31.44 -16.12 -29.55
C GLY A 706 -30.27 -15.17 -29.89
N ILE A 707 -29.25 -15.61 -30.64
CA ILE A 707 -28.07 -14.78 -30.92
C ILE A 707 -28.30 -13.99 -32.22
N SER A 708 -29.24 -13.04 -32.19
CA SER A 708 -29.44 -12.09 -33.29
C SER A 708 -29.54 -10.65 -32.80
N SER A 709 -28.65 -9.81 -33.35
CA SER A 709 -28.62 -8.34 -33.39
C SER A 709 -28.45 -7.59 -32.06
N SER A 710 -27.45 -6.71 -32.07
CA SER A 710 -27.07 -5.73 -31.05
C SER A 710 -28.26 -5.05 -30.36
N PRO A 711 -28.24 -4.84 -29.03
CA PRO A 711 -29.29 -4.08 -28.38
C PRO A 711 -29.13 -2.59 -28.69
N SER A 712 -30.11 -2.04 -29.42
CA SER A 712 -30.37 -0.62 -29.52
C SER A 712 -30.60 0.01 -28.13
N ILE A 713 -29.93 1.13 -27.86
CA ILE A 713 -30.07 1.97 -26.66
C ILE A 713 -31.56 2.33 -26.45
N PRO A 714 -32.18 2.05 -25.28
CA PRO A 714 -33.54 2.50 -25.02
C PRO A 714 -33.58 4.01 -24.72
N ASN A 715 -34.55 4.68 -25.33
CA ASN A 715 -34.83 6.11 -25.16
C ASN A 715 -35.01 6.53 -23.69
N SER A 716 -34.38 7.66 -23.35
CA SER A 716 -34.51 8.40 -22.10
C SER A 716 -35.88 9.07 -21.98
N SER A 717 -36.88 8.36 -21.48
CA SER A 717 -38.12 9.00 -21.03
C SER A 717 -38.87 8.09 -20.07
N ASN A 718 -38.51 8.12 -18.78
CA ASN A 718 -39.39 7.81 -17.63
C ASN A 718 -38.64 7.91 -16.28
N PHE A 719 -38.02 9.05 -15.99
CA PHE A 719 -37.70 9.41 -14.60
C PHE A 719 -38.76 10.42 -14.10
N PRO A 720 -39.35 10.23 -12.90
CA PRO A 720 -40.25 11.23 -12.32
C PRO A 720 -39.48 12.53 -12.02
N SER A 721 -40.11 13.66 -12.32
CA SER A 721 -39.63 15.00 -12.00
C SER A 721 -39.42 15.19 -10.49
N SER A 722 -38.34 15.89 -10.16
CA SER A 722 -37.86 16.36 -8.85
C SER A 722 -38.92 16.69 -7.78
N PRO A 723 -38.63 16.48 -6.48
CA PRO A 723 -39.49 16.97 -5.40
C PRO A 723 -39.48 18.50 -5.34
N SER A 724 -40.65 19.08 -5.08
CA SER A 724 -40.87 20.53 -4.90
C SER A 724 -40.06 21.09 -3.73
N GLU A 725 -39.30 22.17 -3.97
CA GLU A 725 -38.51 22.89 -2.96
C GLU A 725 -39.38 23.42 -1.81
N VAL A 726 -39.00 23.08 -0.57
CA VAL A 726 -39.57 23.63 0.66
C VAL A 726 -38.91 24.99 0.91
N VAL A 727 -39.67 26.08 0.92
CA VAL A 727 -39.16 27.42 1.24
C VAL A 727 -38.93 27.54 2.75
N LEU A 728 -37.66 27.59 3.17
CA LEU A 728 -37.25 27.71 4.57
C LEU A 728 -37.41 29.15 5.10
N SER A 729 -37.75 29.30 6.39
CA SER A 729 -37.76 30.61 7.08
C SER A 729 -36.36 31.24 7.13
N SER A 730 -36.26 32.55 7.37
CA SER A 730 -34.96 33.26 7.53
C SER A 730 -34.13 32.69 8.69
N GLU A 731 -34.78 32.33 9.80
CA GLU A 731 -34.17 31.69 10.97
C GLU A 731 -33.64 30.29 10.65
N GLU A 732 -34.43 29.47 9.97
CA GLU A 732 -34.01 28.12 9.58
C GLU A 732 -32.93 28.18 8.49
N ARG A 733 -32.97 29.17 7.59
CA ARG A 733 -31.88 29.44 6.66
C ARG A 733 -30.60 29.88 7.37
N LEU A 734 -30.68 30.66 8.45
CA LEU A 734 -29.52 31.00 9.28
C LEU A 734 -28.92 29.74 9.92
N PHE A 735 -29.76 28.88 10.51
CA PHE A 735 -29.34 27.59 11.05
C PHE A 735 -28.65 26.72 10.00
N GLN A 736 -29.28 26.53 8.83
CA GLN A 736 -28.71 25.72 7.74
C GLN A 736 -27.44 26.35 7.16
N ALA A 737 -27.35 27.68 7.07
CA ALA A 737 -26.15 28.35 6.58
C ALA A 737 -24.97 28.14 7.52
N ILE A 738 -25.17 28.25 8.84
CA ILE A 738 -24.10 27.99 9.83
C ILE A 738 -23.75 26.50 9.85
N LEU A 739 -24.74 25.61 9.86
CA LEU A 739 -24.54 24.16 9.85
C LEU A 739 -23.73 23.69 8.63
N ASN A 740 -23.92 24.35 7.48
CA ASN A 740 -23.21 24.06 6.23
C ASN A 740 -22.00 24.98 6.01
N GLY A 741 -21.62 25.82 6.98
CA GLY A 741 -20.43 26.67 6.90
C GLY A 741 -20.47 27.81 5.88
N LYS A 742 -21.66 28.24 5.45
CA LYS A 742 -21.85 29.26 4.41
C LYS A 742 -21.94 30.66 5.02
N SER A 743 -20.79 31.35 5.06
CA SER A 743 -20.68 32.66 5.72
C SER A 743 -21.53 33.77 5.10
N GLU A 744 -21.59 33.86 3.76
CA GLU A 744 -22.40 34.88 3.07
C GLU A 744 -23.90 34.62 3.21
N ASP A 745 -24.31 33.35 3.14
CA ASP A 745 -25.71 32.94 3.36
C ASP A 745 -26.12 33.22 4.81
N ALA A 746 -25.25 32.93 5.79
CA ALA A 746 -25.50 33.23 7.19
C ALA A 746 -25.64 34.73 7.43
N ALA A 747 -24.76 35.54 6.83
CA ALA A 747 -24.86 36.99 6.88
C ALA A 747 -26.16 37.52 6.26
N THR A 748 -26.56 36.97 5.11
CA THR A 748 -27.79 37.36 4.40
C THR A 748 -29.04 36.97 5.19
N ALA A 749 -29.12 35.73 5.66
CA ALA A 749 -30.22 35.24 6.48
C ALA A 749 -30.35 36.01 7.79
N THR A 750 -29.22 36.41 8.40
CA THR A 750 -29.21 37.27 9.60
C THR A 750 -29.84 38.64 9.32
N ARG A 751 -29.44 39.33 8.24
CA ARG A 751 -30.05 40.64 7.87
C ARG A 751 -31.54 40.53 7.57
N GLU A 752 -31.96 39.45 6.92
CA GLU A 752 -33.38 39.20 6.62
C GLU A 752 -34.20 38.91 7.87
N ALA A 753 -33.68 38.09 8.79
CA ALA A 753 -34.34 37.81 10.06
C ALA A 753 -34.48 39.08 10.92
N MET A 754 -33.46 39.94 10.89
CA MET A 754 -33.53 41.26 11.53
C MET A 754 -34.57 42.18 10.89
N ALA A 755 -34.67 42.20 9.56
CA ALA A 755 -35.70 42.95 8.85
C ALA A 755 -37.12 42.48 9.20
N GLN A 756 -37.25 41.24 9.68
CA GLN A 756 -38.49 40.65 10.19
C GLN A 756 -38.72 40.92 11.70
N ASN A 757 -37.89 41.76 12.34
CA ASN A 757 -37.91 42.10 13.76
C ASN A 757 -37.72 40.92 14.72
N ILE A 758 -37.00 39.88 14.31
CA ILE A 758 -36.60 38.80 15.21
C ILE A 758 -35.51 39.32 16.16
N ALA A 759 -35.62 39.00 17.45
CA ALA A 759 -34.67 39.50 18.44
C ALA A 759 -33.27 38.86 18.25
N PRO A 760 -32.17 39.63 18.35
CA PRO A 760 -30.81 39.10 18.22
C PRO A 760 -30.52 37.91 19.15
N GLN A 761 -31.04 37.92 20.37
CA GLN A 761 -30.85 36.80 21.31
C GLN A 761 -31.56 35.52 20.87
N ASP A 762 -32.72 35.63 20.22
CA ASP A 762 -33.46 34.45 19.72
C ASP A 762 -32.71 33.81 18.54
N LEU A 763 -32.06 34.62 17.69
CA LEU A 763 -31.19 34.12 16.62
C LEU A 763 -29.97 33.39 17.20
N ILE A 764 -29.30 33.99 18.19
CA ILE A 764 -28.11 33.40 18.82
C ILE A 764 -28.47 32.08 19.53
N ASN A 765 -29.44 32.11 20.45
CA ASN A 765 -29.78 30.95 21.28
C ASN A 765 -30.58 29.89 20.51
N GLY A 766 -31.50 30.32 19.62
CA GLY A 766 -32.41 29.43 18.91
C GLY A 766 -31.78 28.78 17.67
N GLN A 767 -30.90 29.49 16.96
CA GLN A 767 -30.35 29.03 15.67
C GLN A 767 -28.84 28.84 15.71
N MET A 768 -28.07 29.85 16.13
CA MET A 768 -26.60 29.82 16.01
C MET A 768 -25.94 28.82 16.97
N ILE A 769 -26.27 28.86 18.26
CA ILE A 769 -25.77 27.91 19.27
C ILE A 769 -26.26 26.48 18.95
N ARG A 770 -27.51 26.35 18.47
CA ARG A 770 -28.09 25.07 18.04
C ARG A 770 -27.33 24.48 16.87
N ALA A 771 -26.99 25.29 15.87
CA ALA A 771 -26.19 24.88 14.71
C ALA A 771 -24.79 24.43 15.15
N MET A 772 -24.09 25.21 15.97
CA MET A 772 -22.77 24.82 16.46
C MET A 772 -22.79 23.56 17.33
N SER A 773 -23.85 23.37 18.13
CA SER A 773 -24.03 22.16 18.91
C SER A 773 -24.26 20.93 18.02
N GLU A 774 -25.02 21.07 16.94
CA GLU A 774 -25.22 19.98 15.97
C GLU A 774 -23.94 19.67 15.17
N VAL A 775 -23.16 20.68 14.77
CA VAL A 775 -21.84 20.47 14.13
C VAL A 775 -20.91 19.71 15.08
N GLY A 776 -20.84 20.13 16.35
CA GLY A 776 -20.05 19.43 17.37
C GLY A 776 -20.51 17.98 17.59
N ARG A 777 -21.82 17.73 17.60
CA ARG A 777 -22.38 16.36 17.70
C ARG A 777 -22.02 15.51 16.49
N ARG A 778 -22.10 16.05 15.26
CA ARG A 778 -21.68 15.34 14.04
C ARG A 778 -20.20 14.99 14.07
N PHE A 779 -19.38 15.88 14.61
CA PHE A 779 -17.95 15.64 14.76
C PHE A 779 -17.64 14.52 15.75
N GLN A 780 -18.34 14.49 16.89
CA GLN A 780 -18.25 13.36 17.84
C GLN A 780 -18.68 12.03 17.23
N ASP A 781 -19.72 12.05 16.39
CA ASP A 781 -20.21 10.86 15.67
C ASP A 781 -19.29 10.43 14.49
N GLY A 782 -18.19 11.14 14.22
CA GLY A 782 -17.33 10.91 13.04
C GLY A 782 -17.99 11.27 11.70
N LYS A 783 -19.06 12.08 11.73
CA LYS A 783 -19.85 12.52 10.55
C LYS A 783 -19.46 13.93 10.07
N ALA A 784 -18.61 14.62 10.80
CA ALA A 784 -17.99 15.88 10.42
C ALA A 784 -16.53 15.85 10.88
N PHE A 785 -15.68 16.62 10.23
CA PHE A 785 -14.25 16.72 10.51
C PHE A 785 -13.87 18.18 10.79
N VAL A 786 -12.59 18.44 11.09
CA VAL A 786 -12.13 19.77 11.52
C VAL A 786 -12.47 20.88 10.51
N PRO A 787 -12.34 20.69 9.17
CA PRO A 787 -12.74 21.71 8.20
C PRO A 787 -14.18 22.21 8.37
N GLN A 788 -15.13 21.28 8.60
CA GLN A 788 -16.54 21.64 8.77
C GLN A 788 -16.79 22.43 10.05
N LEU A 789 -16.03 22.18 11.14
CA LEU A 789 -16.10 23.01 12.35
C LEU A 789 -15.62 24.43 12.09
N LEU A 790 -14.47 24.58 11.42
CA LEU A 790 -13.88 25.88 11.14
C LEU A 790 -14.81 26.72 10.25
N MET A 791 -15.41 26.11 9.23
CA MET A 791 -16.37 26.78 8.36
C MET A 791 -17.64 27.21 9.11
N ALA A 792 -18.21 26.33 9.94
CA ALA A 792 -19.37 26.65 10.75
C ALA A 792 -19.08 27.81 11.72
N GLY A 793 -17.91 27.79 12.36
CA GLY A 793 -17.43 28.87 13.22
C GLY A 793 -17.29 30.21 12.48
N ARG A 794 -16.70 30.20 11.27
CA ARG A 794 -16.61 31.41 10.42
C ARG A 794 -17.99 31.93 10.01
N ALA A 795 -18.91 31.04 9.64
CA ALA A 795 -20.27 31.44 9.29
C ALA A 795 -21.05 32.02 10.47
N MET A 796 -20.88 31.43 11.67
CA MET A 796 -21.43 31.97 12.91
C MET A 796 -20.84 33.35 13.21
N LYS A 797 -19.51 33.52 13.10
CA LYS A 797 -18.83 34.80 13.31
C LYS A 797 -19.34 35.88 12.36
N ALA A 798 -19.52 35.56 11.07
CA ALA A 798 -20.08 36.48 10.08
C ALA A 798 -21.49 36.96 10.46
N ALA A 799 -22.34 36.06 10.98
CA ALA A 799 -23.64 36.42 11.52
C ALA A 799 -23.53 37.26 12.80
N LEU A 800 -22.66 36.91 13.75
CA LEU A 800 -22.45 37.66 15.00
C LEU A 800 -21.99 39.09 14.76
N GLU A 801 -21.07 39.34 13.82
CA GLU A 801 -20.60 40.69 13.51
C GLU A 801 -21.72 41.65 13.07
N ILE A 802 -22.80 41.11 12.48
CA ILE A 802 -23.99 41.88 12.10
C ILE A 802 -24.85 42.21 13.32
N LEU A 803 -24.92 41.28 14.28
CA LEU A 803 -25.72 41.44 15.50
C LEU A 803 -25.03 42.32 16.55
N LYS A 804 -23.69 42.31 16.63
CA LYS A 804 -22.88 43.03 17.63
C LYS A 804 -23.27 44.51 17.82
N PRO A 805 -23.42 45.35 16.78
CA PRO A 805 -23.78 46.75 16.95
C PRO A 805 -25.14 46.98 17.63
N MET A 806 -26.04 45.99 17.54
CA MET A 806 -27.41 46.08 18.05
C MET A 806 -27.56 45.51 19.47
N MET A 807 -26.52 44.85 19.97
CA MET A 807 -26.47 44.27 21.32
C MET A 807 -25.72 45.16 22.31
N ALA A 808 -25.33 46.37 21.92
CA ALA A 808 -24.68 47.35 22.79
C ALA A 808 -25.60 47.74 23.96
N GLY A 809 -25.52 46.98 25.06
CA GLY A 809 -26.29 47.19 26.29
C GLY A 809 -26.80 45.94 27.01
N THR A 810 -26.77 44.73 26.41
CA THR A 810 -27.35 43.53 27.04
C THR A 810 -26.61 42.21 26.74
N ALA A 811 -25.93 41.69 27.77
CA ALA A 811 -25.44 40.30 28.01
C ALA A 811 -24.41 39.66 27.05
N ASN A 812 -23.42 38.96 27.64
CA ASN A 812 -22.30 38.28 26.98
C ASN A 812 -22.72 37.40 25.78
N THR A 813 -22.13 37.69 24.62
CA THR A 813 -22.36 37.05 23.33
C THR A 813 -21.62 35.72 23.13
N THR A 814 -20.92 35.22 24.15
CA THR A 814 -19.99 34.09 24.07
C THR A 814 -20.44 32.95 24.99
N LEU A 815 -20.14 31.69 24.63
CA LEU A 815 -20.39 30.53 25.52
C LEU A 815 -19.54 30.58 26.80
N GLY A 816 -18.48 31.36 26.80
CA GLY A 816 -17.57 31.59 27.90
C GLY A 816 -16.26 32.15 27.35
N LYS A 817 -15.42 32.67 28.23
CA LYS A 817 -14.06 33.11 27.90
C LYS A 817 -13.06 32.05 28.36
N VAL A 818 -12.14 31.68 27.49
CA VAL A 818 -11.09 30.70 27.74
C VAL A 818 -9.73 31.35 27.57
N VAL A 819 -8.82 31.15 28.51
CA VAL A 819 -7.39 31.38 28.31
C VAL A 819 -6.72 30.03 28.07
N ILE A 820 -5.86 29.91 27.06
CA ILE A 820 -5.20 28.65 26.72
C ILE A 820 -3.71 28.86 26.40
N GLY A 821 -2.85 28.00 26.96
CA GLY A 821 -1.39 28.03 26.76
C GLY A 821 -0.76 26.64 26.99
N THR A 822 0.43 26.41 26.45
CA THR A 822 1.24 25.26 26.90
C THR A 822 2.09 25.66 28.09
N VAL A 823 2.33 24.70 28.98
CA VAL A 823 3.10 24.96 30.21
C VAL A 823 4.58 25.18 29.90
N LYS A 824 5.28 25.78 30.86
CA LYS A 824 6.73 26.03 30.79
C LYS A 824 7.49 24.78 30.34
N GLY A 825 8.45 24.98 29.43
CA GLY A 825 9.27 23.95 28.81
C GLY A 825 8.57 23.20 27.68
N ASP A 826 7.29 23.46 27.41
CA ASP A 826 6.54 22.77 26.37
C ASP A 826 6.24 23.70 25.18
N LEU A 827 6.84 23.39 24.04
CA LEU A 827 6.76 24.21 22.82
C LEU A 827 5.74 23.69 21.79
N HIS A 828 5.05 22.59 22.09
CA HIS A 828 4.17 21.93 21.13
C HIS A 828 2.83 22.64 21.05
N ASP A 829 2.55 23.28 19.92
CA ASP A 829 1.41 24.18 19.79
C ASP A 829 0.22 23.60 19.02
N ILE A 830 0.42 22.53 18.23
CA ILE A 830 -0.58 21.96 17.32
C ILE A 830 -1.85 21.56 18.08
N GLY A 831 -1.73 20.70 19.10
CA GLY A 831 -2.89 20.24 19.88
C GLY A 831 -3.63 21.39 20.58
N LYS A 832 -2.88 22.33 21.15
CA LYS A 832 -3.41 23.54 21.79
C LYS A 832 -4.14 24.43 20.79
N ASN A 833 -3.57 24.69 19.62
CA ASN A 833 -4.15 25.53 18.57
C ASN A 833 -5.41 24.88 17.98
N LEU A 834 -5.44 23.55 17.88
CA LEU A 834 -6.62 22.80 17.48
C LEU A 834 -7.75 22.98 18.50
N VAL A 835 -7.48 22.77 19.79
CA VAL A 835 -8.46 22.99 20.87
C VAL A 835 -8.94 24.45 20.88
N ALA A 836 -8.03 25.41 20.73
CA ALA A 836 -8.38 26.83 20.64
C ALA A 836 -9.34 27.11 19.47
N SER A 837 -8.98 26.65 18.27
CA SER A 837 -9.79 26.81 17.06
C SER A 837 -11.16 26.14 17.17
N MET A 838 -11.24 24.98 17.84
CA MET A 838 -12.48 24.27 18.09
C MET A 838 -13.39 24.98 19.09
N LEU A 839 -12.82 25.52 20.18
CA LEU A 839 -13.55 26.32 21.15
C LEU A 839 -14.07 27.62 20.52
N GLU A 840 -13.24 28.32 19.74
CA GLU A 840 -13.67 29.48 18.95
C GLU A 840 -14.79 29.11 17.97
N GLY A 841 -14.61 27.99 17.25
CA GLY A 841 -15.62 27.47 16.33
C GLY A 841 -16.95 27.24 17.02
N CYS A 842 -16.93 26.72 18.25
CA CYS A 842 -18.13 26.48 19.07
C CYS A 842 -18.68 27.73 19.77
N GLY A 843 -18.09 28.91 19.60
CA GLY A 843 -18.61 30.19 20.13
C GLY A 843 -18.04 30.62 21.49
N PHE A 844 -16.91 30.06 21.91
CA PHE A 844 -16.12 30.60 23.03
C PHE A 844 -15.26 31.79 22.56
N GLU A 845 -14.98 32.73 23.46
CA GLU A 845 -13.91 33.71 23.26
C GLU A 845 -12.61 33.10 23.77
N VAL A 846 -11.62 32.92 22.89
CA VAL A 846 -10.36 32.27 23.26
C VAL A 846 -9.22 33.29 23.25
N VAL A 847 -8.48 33.33 24.35
CA VAL A 847 -7.24 34.10 24.51
C VAL A 847 -6.09 33.10 24.57
N ASN A 848 -5.44 32.93 23.43
CA ASN A 848 -4.29 32.04 23.30
C ASN A 848 -3.01 32.78 23.71
N ILE A 849 -2.39 32.37 24.82
CA ILE A 849 -1.21 33.02 25.39
C ILE A 849 0.11 32.40 24.92
N GLY A 850 0.04 31.50 23.94
CA GLY A 850 1.21 30.95 23.26
C GLY A 850 1.73 29.67 23.89
N ILE A 851 3.04 29.47 23.76
CA ILE A 851 3.77 28.28 24.20
C ILE A 851 4.88 28.64 25.17
N ASP A 852 5.42 27.64 25.88
CA ASP A 852 6.44 27.80 26.94
C ASP A 852 6.03 28.87 27.97
N VAL A 853 4.81 28.74 28.48
CA VAL A 853 4.21 29.78 29.32
C VAL A 853 4.53 29.52 30.79
N SER A 854 5.17 30.50 31.44
CA SER A 854 5.45 30.46 32.87
C SER A 854 4.18 30.59 33.72
N ALA A 855 4.21 30.07 34.97
CA ALA A 855 3.09 30.19 35.91
C ALA A 855 2.69 31.65 36.19
N ASP A 856 3.66 32.57 36.27
CA ASP A 856 3.39 34.00 36.42
C ASP A 856 2.61 34.57 35.24
N THR A 857 2.92 34.13 34.02
CA THR A 857 2.22 34.57 32.80
C THR A 857 0.79 34.03 32.76
N PHE A 858 0.58 32.77 33.19
CA PHE A 858 -0.77 32.22 33.37
C PHE A 858 -1.59 33.02 34.38
N ILE A 859 -1.02 33.34 35.55
CA ILE A 859 -1.69 34.16 36.57
C ILE A 859 -2.04 35.54 36.02
N GLN A 860 -1.10 36.19 35.33
CA GLN A 860 -1.31 37.50 34.75
C GLN A 860 -2.41 37.46 33.69
N ALA A 861 -2.41 36.45 32.82
CA ALA A 861 -3.45 36.25 31.83
C ALA A 861 -4.84 36.04 32.46
N VAL A 862 -4.94 35.27 33.55
CA VAL A 862 -6.20 35.09 34.29
C VAL A 862 -6.69 36.41 34.90
N LYS A 863 -5.78 37.21 35.48
CA LYS A 863 -6.13 38.53 36.05
C LYS A 863 -6.59 39.53 34.98
N ASP A 864 -5.89 39.57 33.85
CA ASP A 864 -6.15 40.56 32.79
C ASP A 864 -7.41 40.22 31.98
N ASN A 865 -7.66 38.93 31.75
CA ASN A 865 -8.73 38.48 30.87
C ASN A 865 -9.98 38.01 31.62
N GLN A 866 -9.88 37.69 32.91
CA GLN A 866 -10.96 37.13 33.74
C GLN A 866 -11.70 35.97 33.03
N PRO A 867 -10.98 34.91 32.61
CA PRO A 867 -11.59 33.79 31.89
C PRO A 867 -12.48 32.95 32.80
N ASP A 868 -13.48 32.31 32.21
CA ASP A 868 -14.28 31.28 32.90
C ASP A 868 -13.49 29.96 33.00
N ILE A 869 -12.63 29.67 32.02
CA ILE A 869 -11.80 28.45 31.96
C ILE A 869 -10.34 28.82 31.64
N LEU A 870 -9.40 28.27 32.40
CA LEU A 870 -7.98 28.22 32.08
C LEU A 870 -7.63 26.83 31.56
N CYS A 871 -7.14 26.77 30.32
CA CYS A 871 -6.71 25.54 29.66
C CYS A 871 -5.18 25.47 29.63
N MET A 872 -4.63 24.34 30.07
CA MET A 872 -3.20 24.06 30.02
C MET A 872 -2.93 22.81 29.18
N SER A 873 -1.88 22.86 28.37
CA SER A 873 -1.45 21.74 27.54
C SER A 873 0.03 21.38 27.77
N ALA A 874 0.35 20.09 27.71
CA ALA A 874 1.71 19.55 27.69
C ALA A 874 1.77 18.33 26.76
N LEU A 875 2.81 18.19 25.96
CA LEU A 875 3.10 17.00 25.16
C LEU A 875 4.18 16.10 25.79
N LEU A 876 5.05 16.65 26.63
CA LEU A 876 6.14 15.88 27.23
C LEU A 876 5.81 15.46 28.67
N THR A 877 6.17 14.23 29.05
CA THR A 877 6.02 13.75 30.44
C THR A 877 6.85 14.59 31.41
N THR A 878 7.98 15.14 30.95
CA THR A 878 8.87 16.02 31.71
C THR A 878 8.27 17.40 32.00
N THR A 879 7.33 17.87 31.17
CA THR A 879 6.73 19.22 31.28
C THR A 879 5.38 19.20 32.00
N MET A 880 4.68 18.06 32.05
CA MET A 880 3.38 17.93 32.73
C MET A 880 3.38 18.43 34.18
N GLY A 881 4.46 18.23 34.92
CA GLY A 881 4.57 18.67 36.32
C GLY A 881 4.34 20.17 36.50
N TYR A 882 4.67 20.99 35.49
CA TYR A 882 4.44 22.44 35.53
C TYR A 882 2.95 22.82 35.56
N MET A 883 2.03 21.92 35.16
CA MET A 883 0.59 22.15 35.33
C MET A 883 0.22 22.29 36.81
N LYS A 884 0.84 21.51 37.70
CA LYS A 884 0.64 21.62 39.15
C LYS A 884 1.18 22.95 39.67
N GLU A 885 2.35 23.38 39.18
CA GLU A 885 2.94 24.67 39.57
C GLU A 885 2.01 25.84 39.23
N VAL A 886 1.35 25.82 38.06
CA VAL A 886 0.36 26.84 37.70
C VAL A 886 -0.83 26.83 38.66
N ILE A 887 -1.38 25.65 39.00
CA ILE A 887 -2.50 25.52 39.94
C ILE A 887 -2.11 26.04 41.34
N ASP A 888 -0.94 25.66 41.85
CA ASP A 888 -0.41 26.14 43.13
C ASP A 888 -0.22 27.65 43.13
N ALA A 889 0.22 28.21 42.00
CA ALA A 889 0.38 29.64 41.84
C ALA A 889 -0.97 30.38 41.82
N LEU A 890 -2.02 29.80 41.21
CA LEU A 890 -3.39 30.34 41.28
C LEU A 890 -3.95 30.32 42.72
N GLU A 891 -3.66 29.28 43.49
CA GLU A 891 -4.02 29.17 44.91
C GLU A 891 -3.30 30.21 45.76
N ALA A 892 -1.98 30.33 45.59
CA ALA A 892 -1.15 31.32 46.29
C ALA A 892 -1.58 32.77 45.96
N ALA A 893 -2.06 33.00 44.73
CA ALA A 893 -2.61 34.29 44.30
C ALA A 893 -4.07 34.53 44.75
N GLY A 894 -4.74 33.55 45.35
CA GLY A 894 -6.13 33.65 45.82
C GLY A 894 -7.19 33.73 44.72
N ILE A 895 -6.86 33.29 43.51
CA ILE A 895 -7.73 33.37 42.32
C ILE A 895 -8.15 32.01 41.77
N ARG A 896 -7.70 30.90 42.36
CA ARG A 896 -8.05 29.53 41.95
C ARG A 896 -9.57 29.27 41.87
N GLU A 897 -10.34 29.83 42.80
CA GLU A 897 -11.81 29.68 42.86
C GLU A 897 -12.56 30.53 41.81
N GLN A 898 -11.86 31.44 41.12
CA GLN A 898 -12.46 32.37 40.15
C GLN A 898 -12.46 31.81 38.72
N VAL A 899 -11.75 30.69 38.47
CA VAL A 899 -11.55 30.11 37.15
C VAL A 899 -11.60 28.59 37.22
N LYS A 900 -12.22 27.94 36.23
CA LYS A 900 -12.16 26.48 36.08
C LYS A 900 -10.87 26.07 35.38
N VAL A 901 -10.16 25.09 35.90
CA VAL A 901 -8.90 24.62 35.31
C VAL A 901 -9.16 23.35 34.50
N MET A 902 -8.89 23.40 33.19
CA MET A 902 -8.95 22.26 32.30
C MET A 902 -7.54 21.91 31.82
N VAL A 903 -7.19 20.62 31.80
CA VAL A 903 -5.87 20.15 31.37
C VAL A 903 -5.98 19.11 30.26
N GLY A 904 -4.96 19.03 29.40
CA GLY A 904 -4.87 18.03 28.35
C GLY A 904 -3.50 17.97 27.68
N GLY A 905 -3.39 17.14 26.65
CA GLY A 905 -2.13 16.89 25.93
C GLY A 905 -1.67 15.43 26.09
N ALA A 906 -0.83 14.95 25.18
CA ALA A 906 -0.64 13.52 24.94
C ALA A 906 -0.28 12.65 26.18
N PRO A 907 0.60 13.08 27.09
CA PRO A 907 0.95 12.30 28.28
C PRO A 907 -0.02 12.52 29.46
N VAL A 908 -0.93 13.50 29.37
CA VAL A 908 -1.88 13.82 30.44
C VAL A 908 -2.98 12.77 30.49
N THR A 909 -3.36 12.37 31.70
CA THR A 909 -4.45 11.40 31.92
C THR A 909 -5.47 11.97 32.92
N GLN A 910 -6.68 11.38 32.96
CA GLN A 910 -7.68 11.73 33.98
C GLN A 910 -7.11 11.57 35.39
N GLY A 911 -6.36 10.49 35.65
CA GLY A 911 -5.76 10.23 36.95
C GLY A 911 -4.78 11.33 37.38
N PHE A 912 -3.96 11.82 36.44
CA PHE A 912 -3.08 12.96 36.69
C PHE A 912 -3.84 14.26 36.93
N ALA A 913 -4.88 14.53 36.13
CA ALA A 913 -5.71 15.72 36.28
C ALA A 913 -6.37 15.78 37.68
N ASP A 914 -6.87 14.65 38.16
CA ASP A 914 -7.45 14.50 39.50
C ASP A 914 -6.38 14.72 40.59
N GLU A 915 -5.17 14.18 40.41
CA GLU A 915 -4.04 14.32 41.34
C GLU A 915 -3.62 15.79 41.52
N ILE A 916 -3.55 16.56 40.43
CA ILE A 916 -3.11 17.96 40.49
C ILE A 916 -4.21 18.95 40.89
N GLY A 917 -5.46 18.49 40.98
CA GLY A 917 -6.63 19.31 41.32
C GLY A 917 -7.19 20.13 40.16
N ALA A 918 -7.12 19.63 38.93
CA ALA A 918 -7.82 20.23 37.79
C ALA A 918 -9.34 19.97 37.88
N ASP A 919 -10.16 20.88 37.34
CA ASP A 919 -11.62 20.72 37.29
C ASP A 919 -12.08 19.84 36.13
N GLY A 920 -11.28 19.71 35.07
CA GLY A 920 -11.61 18.90 33.90
C GLY A 920 -10.39 18.40 33.14
N TYR A 921 -10.54 17.26 32.48
CA TYR A 921 -9.52 16.63 31.64
C TYR A 921 -10.10 16.30 30.27
N SER A 922 -9.27 16.46 29.25
CA SER A 922 -9.58 16.03 27.90
C SER A 922 -8.37 15.36 27.25
N ASP A 923 -8.64 14.19 26.67
CA ASP A 923 -7.69 13.32 25.99
C ASP A 923 -7.46 13.69 24.52
N ASN A 924 -8.38 14.46 23.90
CA ASN A 924 -8.29 14.89 22.52
C ASN A 924 -9.13 16.15 22.27
N ALA A 925 -8.89 16.83 21.15
CA ALA A 925 -9.60 18.07 20.84
C ALA A 925 -11.14 17.90 20.74
N ASN A 926 -11.61 16.70 20.39
CA ASN A 926 -13.04 16.36 20.29
C ASN A 926 -13.74 16.40 21.65
N SER A 927 -13.11 15.84 22.69
CA SER A 927 -13.66 15.83 24.05
C SER A 927 -13.52 17.18 24.75
N ALA A 928 -12.51 17.99 24.39
CA ALA A 928 -12.18 19.27 25.04
C ALA A 928 -13.34 20.26 25.05
N VAL A 929 -14.05 20.40 23.93
CA VAL A 929 -15.23 21.28 23.81
C VAL A 929 -16.37 20.84 24.74
N THR A 930 -16.52 19.53 24.93
CA THR A 930 -17.58 18.94 25.77
C THR A 930 -17.29 19.20 27.24
N VAL A 931 -16.06 18.95 27.66
CA VAL A 931 -15.59 19.21 29.01
C VAL A 931 -15.72 20.70 29.33
N ALA A 932 -15.32 21.58 28.40
CA ALA A 932 -15.50 23.03 28.56
C ALA A 932 -16.97 23.43 28.76
N LYS A 933 -17.90 22.87 27.98
CA LYS A 933 -19.35 23.12 28.15
C LYS A 933 -19.89 22.57 29.46
N GLN A 934 -19.44 21.39 29.91
CA GLN A 934 -19.83 20.78 31.19
C GLN A 934 -19.37 21.62 32.38
N LEU A 935 -18.13 22.12 32.35
CA LEU A 935 -17.56 22.98 33.40
C LEU A 935 -18.38 24.26 33.63
N LEU A 936 -19.02 24.77 32.58
CA LEU A 936 -19.89 25.96 32.65
C LEU A 936 -21.38 25.63 32.84
N GLY A 937 -21.75 24.35 32.97
CA GLY A 937 -23.16 23.92 33.12
C GLY A 937 -24.02 24.20 31.88
N LYS A 938 -23.42 24.16 30.69
CA LYS A 938 -24.07 24.49 29.39
C LYS A 938 -24.37 23.25 28.53
N LEU A 939 -24.37 22.06 29.12
CA LEU A 939 -24.61 20.76 28.48
C LEU A 939 -25.78 20.03 29.12
#